data_AF-A0AAW2TDM3-F1
#
_entry.id   AF-A0AAW2TDM3-F1
#
_cell.length_a   1.000
_cell.length_b   1.000
_cell.length_c   1.000
_cell.angle_alpha   90.00
_cell.angle_beta   90.00
_cell.angle_gamma   90.00
#
_symmetry.space_group_name_H-M   'P 1'
#
loop_
_entity.id
_entity.type
_entity.pdbx_description
1 polymer ?
#
loop_
_entity_poly.entity_id
_entity_poly.type
_entity_poly.pdbx_seq_one_letter_code
_entity_poly.pdbx_strand_id
1 'polypeptide(L)'
;MASDATNPVDSLMAIAPSVSTPSTTRRIQIFRRQIPSILNTPDSSQMTTEFVSLLVDLLFQTLSIYDDRGSRKAVDDVIIKALSEAVFLKSFAASLVQAMERHSKFQSLTGSYRLLQWSCLLLIYSQFASLSKNALCRVVQAQASVLHIVMQGPSRLRRACSRTFFSLFTKVAGTSGKALLEGGSDDEGASTEAQGRAIIEVLGRDKRNEVLAALYMVRTDVSITVRQAALHVWKTIVANTPKTLKEIMPVLMNTLITSLASSSSERRQVAGRSLGELVRKLGDRVLPLIVPILAQGLSDPNPSRRQGVCIGLSEVMATAGKSQLLTFMDELIPTIRTALCDNTPEVRESAGLAFSTLYKSAGMQAIDEIVPTLLLALEDEQTSDTALDGLKQILSVRTSAVLPHILPKLVHLPLSAFNAHALGALAEVAGPGLNFHLGTVLPALLAAMGDGDENVQELAKKAAETVVLVIDDEGTDSLISELLKGVADNQASIRRSSSYLIGYFFQNSKLYLVDEAPNMISTLIVLLSDPDSATVAVAWEALLRVVNSVPKEVLPSYIKLVRDAVSTSRDKERRKKKVSFDGGPVLIPGFALPKALQPVLPIFLQGLISGSAELREQAALGLGELIEVTSEKALKEFVIPITGPLIRIIGDRFPWQVKSAILSTLSIMIQKGGIALKPFLPQLQTTFVKCLQDNTRTVRSSAAFALGKLSALSTRIDPLVGDLLSGLQASDLAIREAILTALEGVIKNAGKSLSSVVITRVHTQLNDIIYSEDDQIRSSAASILGILLQYLENAQISEVLTGVTDSASSSTWTTRHGSILAISSMLRHNAAIVCASPLFTSIIECLKSSMKDEKDDSSEVRRRALNALKAVAKANPQGFIIHTSLFGPALAECLKDGSMPVRLAAERCALHSFQLSKGTEYVQAAQKYITGLDARRISKLPEHSTVMS
;
A
#
# COMPACT_ATOMS: atom_id res chain seq x y z
N MET A 1 -80.44 0.48 -58.25
CA MET A 1 -79.12 0.00 -57.82
C MET A 1 -79.11 0.05 -56.31
N ALA A 2 -79.14 -1.13 -55.69
CA ALA A 2 -79.16 -1.33 -54.25
C ALA A 2 -77.85 -0.84 -53.65
N SER A 3 -77.93 0.02 -52.63
CA SER A 3 -76.83 0.24 -51.68
C SER A 3 -77.31 -0.32 -50.34
N ASP A 4 -76.78 -1.49 -50.01
CA ASP A 4 -77.10 -2.34 -48.86
C ASP A 4 -77.40 -1.58 -47.57
N ALA A 5 -78.57 -1.88 -46.99
CA ALA A 5 -78.75 -1.75 -45.54
C ALA A 5 -77.88 -2.83 -44.90
N THR A 6 -76.59 -2.56 -44.71
CA THR A 6 -75.67 -3.51 -44.05
C THR A 6 -76.18 -3.76 -42.64
N ASN A 7 -76.48 -5.03 -42.34
CA ASN A 7 -76.86 -5.48 -41.00
C ASN A 7 -75.83 -4.95 -39.98
N PRO A 8 -76.27 -4.34 -38.86
CA PRO A 8 -75.38 -3.81 -37.83
C PRO A 8 -74.45 -4.89 -37.24
N VAL A 9 -74.85 -6.18 -37.23
CA VAL A 9 -73.99 -7.30 -36.80
C VAL A 9 -72.83 -7.54 -37.79
N ASP A 10 -73.12 -7.60 -39.09
CA ASP A 10 -72.11 -7.80 -40.14
C ASP A 10 -71.12 -6.61 -40.19
N SER A 11 -71.63 -5.40 -39.91
CA SER A 11 -70.83 -4.18 -39.82
C SER A 11 -69.85 -4.21 -38.63
N LEU A 12 -70.26 -4.75 -37.48
CA LEU A 12 -69.37 -4.97 -36.33
C LEU A 12 -68.37 -6.10 -36.62
N MET A 13 -68.79 -7.19 -37.26
CA MET A 13 -67.89 -8.30 -37.64
C MET A 13 -66.80 -7.84 -38.63
N ALA A 14 -67.13 -6.97 -39.58
CA ALA A 14 -66.16 -6.40 -40.51
C ALA A 14 -65.11 -5.51 -39.81
N ILE A 15 -65.51 -4.83 -38.73
CA ILE A 15 -64.62 -3.98 -37.94
C ILE A 15 -63.78 -4.80 -36.95
N ALA A 16 -64.25 -5.98 -36.52
CA ALA A 16 -63.64 -6.77 -35.46
C ALA A 16 -62.13 -7.05 -35.62
N PRO A 17 -61.62 -7.47 -36.80
CA PRO A 17 -60.19 -7.69 -37.01
C PRO A 17 -59.37 -6.39 -36.96
N SER A 18 -60.01 -5.25 -37.23
CA SER A 18 -59.37 -3.93 -37.25
C SER A 18 -59.26 -3.29 -35.87
N VAL A 19 -59.93 -3.85 -34.86
CA VAL A 19 -59.88 -3.36 -33.47
C VAL A 19 -58.52 -3.64 -32.84
N SER A 20 -57.83 -4.73 -33.17
CA SER A 20 -56.48 -5.03 -32.67
C SER A 20 -55.35 -4.31 -33.42
N THR A 21 -55.66 -3.31 -34.27
CA THR A 21 -54.66 -2.65 -35.10
C THR A 21 -53.60 -1.87 -34.29
N PRO A 22 -52.33 -1.83 -34.75
CA PRO A 22 -51.27 -1.08 -34.09
C PRO A 22 -51.38 0.45 -34.28
N SER A 23 -52.23 0.94 -35.19
CA SER A 23 -52.38 2.37 -35.49
C SER A 23 -53.35 3.09 -34.54
N THR A 24 -52.82 3.99 -33.70
CA THR A 24 -53.59 4.84 -32.77
C THR A 24 -54.68 5.66 -33.47
N THR A 25 -54.37 6.25 -34.63
CA THR A 25 -55.31 7.03 -35.44
C THR A 25 -56.47 6.18 -35.94
N ARG A 26 -56.17 4.95 -36.39
CA ARG A 26 -57.19 4.02 -36.88
C ARG A 26 -58.10 3.55 -35.75
N ARG A 27 -57.53 3.23 -34.58
CA ARG A 27 -58.30 2.88 -33.37
C ARG A 27 -59.26 3.99 -32.95
N ILE A 28 -58.80 5.24 -32.90
CA ILE A 28 -59.64 6.39 -32.54
C ILE A 28 -60.76 6.58 -33.58
N GLN A 29 -60.48 6.40 -34.87
CA GLN A 29 -61.48 6.50 -35.93
C GLN A 29 -62.57 5.43 -35.78
N ILE A 30 -62.19 4.18 -35.48
CA ILE A 30 -63.13 3.08 -35.25
C ILE A 30 -64.08 3.41 -34.09
N PHE A 31 -63.54 3.72 -32.91
CA PHE A 31 -64.35 3.92 -31.70
C PHE A 31 -65.05 5.29 -31.63
N ARG A 32 -64.55 6.36 -32.27
CA ARG A 32 -65.24 7.67 -32.25
C ARG A 32 -66.24 7.89 -33.38
N ARG A 33 -66.05 7.23 -34.52
CA ARG A 33 -66.88 7.48 -35.71
C ARG A 33 -67.65 6.25 -36.17
N GLN A 34 -66.97 5.11 -36.37
CA GLN A 34 -67.59 3.93 -36.99
C GLN A 34 -68.54 3.18 -36.04
N ILE A 35 -68.12 2.88 -34.81
CA ILE A 35 -68.99 2.20 -33.83
C ILE A 35 -70.16 3.12 -33.42
N PRO A 36 -69.96 4.41 -33.09
CA PRO A 36 -71.06 5.31 -32.78
C PRO A 36 -72.05 5.57 -33.93
N SER A 37 -71.63 5.46 -35.19
CA SER A 37 -72.54 5.57 -36.34
C SER A 37 -73.42 4.32 -36.49
N ILE A 38 -72.88 3.14 -36.18
CA ILE A 38 -73.64 1.87 -36.15
C ILE A 38 -74.65 1.88 -34.98
N LEU A 39 -74.31 2.53 -33.86
CA LEU A 39 -75.22 2.68 -32.71
C LEU A 39 -76.36 3.69 -32.94
N ASN A 40 -76.27 4.57 -33.94
CA ASN A 40 -77.20 5.69 -34.17
C ASN A 40 -78.18 5.47 -35.34
N THR A 41 -78.11 4.33 -36.03
CA THR A 41 -79.05 4.02 -37.11
C THR A 41 -80.47 3.83 -36.56
N PRO A 42 -81.51 4.36 -37.22
CA PRO A 42 -82.88 4.42 -36.68
C PRO A 42 -83.56 3.06 -36.43
N ASP A 43 -82.99 1.94 -36.91
CA ASP A 43 -83.44 0.56 -36.58
C ASP A 43 -82.87 0.01 -35.26
N SER A 44 -82.04 0.79 -34.55
CA SER A 44 -81.45 0.45 -33.24
C SER A 44 -82.46 0.36 -32.08
N SER A 45 -83.76 0.50 -32.35
CA SER A 45 -84.81 0.27 -31.35
C SER A 45 -84.98 -1.19 -30.92
N GLN A 46 -84.23 -2.13 -31.53
CA GLN A 46 -84.04 -3.48 -31.01
C GLN A 46 -82.56 -3.89 -31.09
N MET A 47 -81.75 -3.51 -30.09
CA MET A 47 -80.45 -4.14 -29.86
C MET A 47 -80.65 -5.64 -29.61
N THR A 48 -80.47 -6.46 -30.65
CA THR A 48 -80.55 -7.92 -30.52
C THR A 48 -79.45 -8.42 -29.55
N THR A 49 -79.74 -9.50 -28.82
CA THR A 49 -78.79 -10.08 -27.86
C THR A 49 -77.46 -10.49 -28.51
N GLU A 50 -77.49 -10.86 -29.78
CA GLU A 50 -76.32 -11.22 -30.59
C GLU A 50 -75.42 -10.02 -30.90
N PHE A 51 -75.99 -8.89 -31.35
CA PHE A 51 -75.26 -7.63 -31.55
C PHE A 51 -74.59 -7.15 -30.26
N VAL A 52 -75.33 -7.21 -29.15
CA VAL A 52 -74.83 -6.81 -27.83
C VAL A 52 -73.67 -7.70 -27.37
N SER A 53 -73.78 -9.02 -27.53
CA SER A 53 -72.68 -9.94 -27.17
C SER A 53 -71.41 -9.62 -27.94
N LEU A 54 -71.53 -9.44 -29.25
CA LEU A 54 -70.38 -9.15 -30.13
C LEU A 54 -69.73 -7.80 -29.79
N LEU A 55 -70.54 -6.78 -29.49
CA LEU A 55 -70.05 -5.46 -29.08
C LEU A 55 -69.32 -5.52 -27.73
N VAL A 56 -69.86 -6.26 -26.76
CA VAL A 56 -69.21 -6.47 -25.46
C VAL A 56 -67.88 -7.19 -25.65
N ASP A 57 -67.83 -8.28 -26.43
CA ASP A 57 -66.59 -9.01 -26.70
C ASP A 57 -65.53 -8.13 -27.38
N LEU A 58 -65.93 -7.31 -28.35
CA LEU A 58 -65.06 -6.33 -29.01
C LEU A 58 -64.49 -5.30 -28.02
N LEU A 59 -65.30 -4.79 -27.10
CA LEU A 59 -64.83 -3.86 -26.06
C LEU A 59 -63.82 -4.55 -25.14
N PHE A 60 -64.09 -5.76 -24.67
CA PHE A 60 -63.18 -6.49 -23.77
C PHE A 60 -61.87 -6.93 -24.46
N GLN A 61 -61.86 -7.14 -25.79
CA GLN A 61 -60.63 -7.36 -26.56
C GLN A 61 -59.67 -6.16 -26.47
N THR A 62 -60.17 -4.94 -26.29
CA THR A 62 -59.32 -3.73 -26.18
C THR A 62 -58.57 -3.60 -24.85
N LEU A 63 -58.95 -4.39 -23.83
CA LEU A 63 -58.52 -4.23 -22.45
C LEU A 63 -56.99 -4.28 -22.26
N SER A 64 -56.32 -5.16 -23.01
CA SER A 64 -54.86 -5.38 -22.95
C SER A 64 -54.09 -4.71 -24.07
N ILE A 65 -54.77 -4.17 -25.09
CA ILE A 65 -54.15 -3.72 -26.35
C ILE A 65 -53.84 -2.22 -26.32
N TYR A 66 -54.65 -1.41 -25.62
CA TYR A 66 -54.59 0.05 -25.75
C TYR A 66 -53.93 0.72 -24.55
N ASP A 67 -52.73 1.28 -24.77
CA ASP A 67 -52.01 2.07 -23.76
C ASP A 67 -52.18 3.61 -23.88
N ASP A 68 -52.59 4.10 -25.04
CA ASP A 68 -52.69 5.53 -25.31
C ASP A 68 -54.01 6.17 -24.84
N ARG A 69 -53.93 7.40 -24.31
CA ARG A 69 -55.08 8.13 -23.72
C ARG A 69 -56.20 8.39 -24.74
N GLY A 70 -55.87 8.54 -26.02
CA GLY A 70 -56.81 8.89 -27.08
C GLY A 70 -57.75 7.73 -27.44
N SER A 71 -57.20 6.55 -27.73
CA SER A 71 -57.95 5.32 -27.98
C SER A 71 -58.73 4.89 -26.73
N ARG A 72 -58.13 4.99 -25.53
CA ARG A 72 -58.82 4.69 -24.26
C ARG A 72 -60.08 5.54 -24.05
N LYS A 73 -59.97 6.86 -24.24
CA LYS A 73 -61.14 7.75 -24.12
C LYS A 73 -62.21 7.43 -25.16
N ALA A 74 -61.82 7.08 -26.38
CA ALA A 74 -62.77 6.71 -27.43
C ALA A 74 -63.58 5.45 -27.07
N VAL A 75 -62.93 4.44 -26.47
CA VAL A 75 -63.61 3.24 -25.96
C VAL A 75 -64.53 3.58 -24.79
N ASP A 76 -64.06 4.38 -23.83
CA ASP A 76 -64.87 4.83 -22.68
C ASP A 76 -66.13 5.59 -23.13
N ASP A 77 -66.02 6.47 -24.14
CA ASP A 77 -67.14 7.24 -24.70
C ASP A 77 -68.19 6.30 -25.36
N VAL A 78 -67.76 5.22 -26.01
CA VAL A 78 -68.66 4.19 -26.58
C VAL A 78 -69.39 3.44 -25.49
N ILE A 79 -68.68 3.03 -24.42
CA ILE A 79 -69.29 2.36 -23.27
C ILE A 79 -70.35 3.26 -22.65
N ILE A 80 -70.05 4.53 -22.38
CA ILE A 80 -71.01 5.48 -21.80
C ILE A 80 -72.27 5.59 -22.66
N LYS A 81 -72.11 5.68 -23.98
CA LYS A 81 -73.24 5.77 -24.91
C LYS A 81 -74.08 4.49 -24.97
N ALA A 82 -73.44 3.32 -24.94
CA ALA A 82 -74.13 2.02 -25.00
C ALA A 82 -74.82 1.65 -23.67
N LEU A 83 -74.37 2.20 -22.54
CA LEU A 83 -74.95 1.96 -21.21
C LEU A 83 -76.38 2.48 -21.02
N SER A 84 -76.90 3.32 -21.92
CA SER A 84 -78.31 3.72 -21.89
C SER A 84 -79.26 2.57 -22.23
N GLU A 85 -78.77 1.54 -22.93
CA GLU A 85 -79.56 0.39 -23.37
C GLU A 85 -79.57 -0.73 -22.32
N ALA A 86 -80.76 -1.18 -21.91
CA ALA A 86 -80.93 -2.15 -20.82
C ALA A 86 -80.35 -3.55 -21.14
N VAL A 87 -80.36 -3.97 -22.41
CA VAL A 87 -79.83 -5.27 -22.85
C VAL A 87 -78.29 -5.26 -22.82
N PHE A 88 -77.69 -4.19 -23.34
CA PHE A 88 -76.24 -3.96 -23.26
C PHE A 88 -75.76 -3.87 -21.82
N LEU A 89 -76.48 -3.12 -20.99
CA LEU A 89 -76.17 -2.95 -19.56
C LEU A 89 -76.02 -4.29 -18.82
N LYS A 90 -76.97 -5.22 -19.01
CA LYS A 90 -76.96 -6.53 -18.33
C LYS A 90 -75.81 -7.42 -18.83
N SER A 91 -75.60 -7.48 -20.15
CA SER A 91 -74.53 -8.28 -20.76
C SER A 91 -73.15 -7.75 -20.37
N PHE A 92 -72.94 -6.43 -20.48
CA PHE A 92 -71.70 -5.76 -20.11
C PHE A 92 -71.38 -5.95 -18.62
N ALA A 93 -72.36 -5.80 -17.73
CA ALA A 93 -72.15 -6.01 -16.29
C ALA A 93 -71.73 -7.46 -15.96
N ALA A 94 -72.31 -8.47 -16.61
CA ALA A 94 -71.94 -9.87 -16.41
C ALA A 94 -70.51 -10.16 -16.89
N SER A 95 -70.15 -9.73 -18.10
CA SER A 95 -68.79 -9.89 -18.65
C SER A 95 -67.76 -9.11 -17.84
N LEU A 96 -68.13 -7.94 -17.31
CA LEU A 96 -67.28 -7.13 -16.44
C LEU A 96 -66.94 -7.83 -15.12
N VAL A 97 -67.94 -8.39 -14.44
CA VAL A 97 -67.72 -9.17 -13.20
C VAL A 97 -66.80 -10.35 -13.48
N GLN A 98 -67.08 -11.13 -14.54
CA GLN A 98 -66.28 -12.28 -14.90
C GLN A 98 -64.82 -11.90 -15.24
N ALA A 99 -64.62 -10.81 -15.98
CA ALA A 99 -63.29 -10.30 -16.30
C ALA A 99 -62.56 -9.83 -15.04
N MET A 100 -63.23 -9.10 -14.14
CA MET A 100 -62.65 -8.63 -12.88
C MET A 100 -62.23 -9.80 -11.98
N GLU A 101 -63.06 -10.84 -11.84
CA GLU A 101 -62.73 -12.04 -11.08
C GLU A 101 -61.56 -12.81 -11.69
N ARG A 102 -61.50 -12.94 -13.03
CA ARG A 102 -60.35 -13.55 -13.72
C ARG A 102 -59.06 -12.76 -13.46
N HIS A 103 -59.08 -11.44 -13.69
CA HIS A 103 -57.92 -10.57 -13.50
C HIS A 103 -57.47 -10.46 -12.04
N SER A 104 -58.39 -10.65 -11.08
CA SER A 104 -58.05 -10.70 -9.66
C SER A 104 -57.09 -11.86 -9.32
N LYS A 105 -57.16 -12.97 -10.08
CA LYS A 105 -56.28 -14.14 -9.91
C LYS A 105 -54.90 -13.99 -10.54
N PHE A 106 -54.80 -13.24 -11.65
CA PHE A 106 -53.56 -13.08 -12.43
C PHE A 106 -52.78 -11.79 -12.12
N GLN A 107 -53.26 -10.95 -11.18
CA GLN A 107 -52.58 -9.75 -10.67
C GLN A 107 -52.11 -8.71 -11.72
N SER A 108 -52.74 -8.62 -12.90
CA SER A 108 -52.33 -7.63 -13.90
C SER A 108 -52.82 -6.21 -13.57
N LEU A 109 -51.90 -5.31 -13.18
CA LEU A 109 -52.23 -3.97 -12.69
C LEU A 109 -52.94 -3.07 -13.70
N THR A 110 -52.50 -3.09 -14.97
CA THR A 110 -53.05 -2.21 -16.01
C THR A 110 -54.48 -2.62 -16.41
N GLY A 111 -54.71 -3.93 -16.58
CA GLY A 111 -56.04 -4.48 -16.88
C GLY A 111 -57.01 -4.30 -15.71
N SER A 112 -56.53 -4.53 -14.48
CA SER A 112 -57.27 -4.31 -13.24
C SER A 112 -57.76 -2.86 -13.10
N TYR A 113 -56.88 -1.89 -13.35
CA TYR A 113 -57.27 -0.47 -13.33
C TYR A 113 -58.34 -0.12 -14.37
N ARG A 114 -58.24 -0.68 -15.59
CA ARG A 114 -59.20 -0.44 -16.68
C ARG A 114 -60.58 -1.00 -16.36
N LEU A 115 -60.64 -2.25 -15.89
CA LEU A 115 -61.89 -2.87 -15.46
C LEU A 115 -62.53 -2.10 -14.30
N LEU A 116 -61.71 -1.62 -13.36
CA LEU A 116 -62.17 -0.76 -12.28
C LEU A 116 -62.76 0.55 -12.82
N GLN A 117 -62.14 1.19 -13.81
CA GLN A 117 -62.67 2.40 -14.45
C GLN A 117 -64.02 2.12 -15.15
N TRP A 118 -64.13 1.03 -15.91
CA TRP A 118 -65.37 0.64 -16.59
C TRP A 118 -66.50 0.31 -15.63
N SER A 119 -66.20 -0.32 -14.50
CA SER A 119 -67.18 -0.54 -13.44
C SER A 119 -67.67 0.76 -12.81
N CYS A 120 -66.84 1.81 -12.75
CA CYS A 120 -67.30 3.13 -12.33
C CYS A 120 -68.23 3.75 -13.36
N LEU A 121 -67.92 3.63 -14.65
CA LEU A 121 -68.78 4.14 -15.73
C LEU A 121 -70.16 3.48 -15.68
N LEU A 122 -70.20 2.16 -15.50
CA LEU A 122 -71.42 1.39 -15.28
C LEU A 122 -72.23 1.99 -14.11
N LEU A 123 -71.61 2.25 -12.96
CA LEU A 123 -72.34 2.77 -11.80
C LEU A 123 -72.75 4.24 -11.93
N ILE A 124 -72.02 5.07 -12.66
CA ILE A 124 -72.27 6.53 -12.78
C ILE A 124 -73.27 6.85 -13.88
N TYR A 125 -73.13 6.22 -15.04
CA TYR A 125 -73.86 6.58 -16.26
C TYR A 125 -75.06 5.67 -16.55
N SER A 126 -75.47 4.82 -15.61
CA SER A 126 -76.65 3.97 -15.77
C SER A 126 -77.54 3.93 -14.52
N GLN A 127 -78.81 3.56 -14.71
CA GLN A 127 -79.75 3.24 -13.63
C GLN A 127 -79.54 1.80 -13.08
N PHE A 128 -78.35 1.21 -13.25
CA PHE A 128 -78.06 -0.16 -12.81
C PHE A 128 -78.31 -0.39 -11.31
N ALA A 129 -78.05 0.63 -10.49
CA ALA A 129 -78.25 0.57 -9.05
C ALA A 129 -79.73 0.37 -8.63
N SER A 130 -80.69 0.77 -9.47
CA SER A 130 -82.13 0.59 -9.22
C SER A 130 -82.73 -0.66 -9.87
N LEU A 131 -81.99 -1.34 -10.77
CA LEU A 131 -82.49 -2.48 -11.54
C LEU A 131 -82.36 -3.84 -10.82
N SER A 132 -81.31 -4.07 -10.02
CA SER A 132 -81.15 -5.29 -9.22
C SER A 132 -80.12 -5.13 -8.11
N LYS A 133 -80.58 -5.25 -6.85
CA LYS A 133 -79.71 -5.19 -5.65
C LYS A 133 -78.65 -6.31 -5.65
N ASN A 134 -79.00 -7.52 -6.09
CA ASN A 134 -78.08 -8.66 -6.12
C ASN A 134 -76.98 -8.52 -7.19
N ALA A 135 -77.32 -8.01 -8.38
CA ALA A 135 -76.34 -7.76 -9.44
C ALA A 135 -75.37 -6.63 -9.06
N LEU A 136 -75.89 -5.57 -8.41
CA LEU A 136 -75.08 -4.50 -7.84
C LEU A 136 -74.08 -5.04 -6.81
N CYS A 137 -74.51 -5.94 -5.92
CA CYS A 137 -73.62 -6.56 -4.92
C CYS A 137 -72.47 -7.32 -5.58
N ARG A 138 -72.72 -8.11 -6.64
CA ARG A 138 -71.67 -8.84 -7.36
C ARG A 138 -70.66 -7.91 -8.05
N VAL A 139 -71.12 -6.83 -8.67
CA VAL A 139 -70.22 -5.81 -9.25
C VAL A 139 -69.35 -5.15 -8.19
N VAL A 140 -69.94 -4.82 -7.04
CA VAL A 140 -69.23 -4.21 -5.90
C VAL A 140 -68.20 -5.18 -5.29
N GLN A 141 -68.53 -6.47 -5.16
CA GLN A 141 -67.59 -7.51 -4.73
C GLN A 141 -66.41 -7.66 -5.72
N ALA A 142 -66.70 -7.68 -7.02
CA ALA A 142 -65.68 -7.72 -8.07
C ALA A 142 -64.80 -6.46 -8.04
N GLN A 143 -65.39 -5.27 -7.87
CA GLN A 143 -64.66 -4.01 -7.66
C GLN A 143 -63.70 -4.09 -6.47
N ALA A 144 -64.17 -4.56 -5.31
CA ALA A 144 -63.33 -4.74 -4.12
C ALA A 144 -62.12 -5.65 -4.38
N SER A 145 -62.30 -6.75 -5.13
CA SER A 145 -61.24 -7.71 -5.45
C SER A 145 -60.11 -7.11 -6.29
N VAL A 146 -60.47 -6.28 -7.26
CA VAL A 146 -59.52 -5.62 -8.18
C VAL A 146 -58.90 -4.39 -7.52
N LEU A 147 -59.68 -3.66 -6.73
CA LEU A 147 -59.25 -2.46 -6.02
C LEU A 147 -58.07 -2.73 -5.09
N HIS A 148 -58.10 -3.82 -4.32
CA HIS A 148 -56.98 -4.23 -3.48
C HIS A 148 -55.66 -4.36 -4.28
N ILE A 149 -55.71 -4.94 -5.48
CA ILE A 149 -54.54 -5.14 -6.34
C ILE A 149 -54.04 -3.81 -6.92
N VAL A 150 -54.95 -2.96 -7.41
CA VAL A 150 -54.57 -1.67 -8.00
C VAL A 150 -54.02 -0.70 -6.94
N MET A 151 -54.49 -0.82 -5.68
CA MET A 151 -53.98 -0.04 -4.56
C MET A 151 -52.53 -0.38 -4.20
N GLN A 152 -52.06 -1.56 -4.57
CA GLN A 152 -50.64 -1.90 -4.47
C GLN A 152 -49.82 -1.29 -5.63
N GLY A 153 -50.45 -0.75 -6.68
CA GLY A 153 -49.79 -0.15 -7.85
C GLY A 153 -49.12 1.21 -7.61
N PRO A 154 -48.55 1.84 -8.65
CA PRO A 154 -47.88 3.15 -8.57
C PRO A 154 -48.80 4.28 -8.07
N SER A 155 -48.20 5.34 -7.50
CA SER A 155 -48.92 6.51 -6.93
C SER A 155 -50.00 7.12 -7.83
N ARG A 156 -49.78 7.12 -9.16
CA ARG A 156 -50.76 7.60 -10.16
C ARG A 156 -52.04 6.75 -10.17
N LEU A 157 -51.91 5.42 -10.13
CA LEU A 157 -53.07 4.52 -10.07
C LEU A 157 -53.77 4.63 -8.72
N ARG A 158 -53.00 4.75 -7.62
CA ARG A 158 -53.57 4.91 -6.27
C ARG A 158 -54.43 6.18 -6.15
N ARG A 159 -53.97 7.29 -6.74
CA ARG A 159 -54.73 8.55 -6.82
C ARG A 159 -56.06 8.38 -7.55
N ALA A 160 -56.04 7.75 -8.73
CA ALA A 160 -57.24 7.58 -9.54
C ALA A 160 -58.28 6.69 -8.85
N CYS A 161 -57.83 5.63 -8.16
CA CYS A 161 -58.71 4.69 -7.45
C CYS A 161 -59.35 5.27 -6.18
N SER A 162 -58.78 6.31 -5.58
CA SER A 162 -59.34 6.91 -4.35
C SER A 162 -60.74 7.51 -4.59
N ARG A 163 -60.99 8.08 -5.78
CA ARG A 163 -62.32 8.58 -6.19
C ARG A 163 -63.32 7.44 -6.42
N THR A 164 -62.85 6.35 -7.00
CA THR A 164 -63.62 5.11 -7.17
C THR A 164 -64.05 4.54 -5.82
N PHE A 165 -63.14 4.55 -4.84
CA PHE A 165 -63.40 4.09 -3.48
C PHE A 165 -64.52 4.89 -2.82
N PHE A 166 -64.46 6.22 -2.89
CA PHE A 166 -65.52 7.10 -2.39
C PHE A 166 -66.88 6.78 -3.05
N SER A 167 -66.91 6.64 -4.37
CA SER A 167 -68.16 6.32 -5.09
C SER A 167 -68.70 4.92 -4.77
N LEU A 168 -67.84 3.93 -4.54
CA LEU A 168 -68.25 2.55 -4.24
C LEU A 168 -68.95 2.49 -2.88
N PHE A 169 -68.32 3.04 -1.86
CA PHE A 169 -68.84 2.93 -0.49
C PHE A 169 -70.01 3.88 -0.20
N THR A 170 -70.04 5.08 -0.79
CA THR A 170 -71.19 5.99 -0.65
C THR A 170 -72.47 5.40 -1.25
N LYS A 171 -72.37 4.71 -2.39
CA LYS A 171 -73.51 4.02 -3.03
C LYS A 171 -73.96 2.78 -2.28
N VAL A 172 -73.03 2.00 -1.72
CA VAL A 172 -73.34 0.79 -0.93
C VAL A 172 -73.92 1.14 0.44
N ALA A 173 -73.43 2.21 1.07
CA ALA A 173 -73.91 2.69 2.38
C ALA A 173 -75.21 3.52 2.31
N GLY A 174 -75.72 3.82 1.10
CA GLY A 174 -76.97 4.56 0.90
C GLY A 174 -76.91 6.05 1.25
N THR A 175 -75.72 6.64 1.38
CA THR A 175 -75.55 8.04 1.80
C THR A 175 -75.38 8.97 0.60
N SER A 176 -76.27 9.96 0.45
CA SER A 176 -76.07 11.11 -0.43
C SER A 176 -74.79 11.85 0.00
N GLY A 177 -73.83 12.01 -0.93
CA GLY A 177 -72.43 12.40 -0.69
C GLY A 177 -72.16 13.83 -0.20
N LYS A 178 -72.95 14.36 0.73
CA LYS A 178 -72.68 15.60 1.47
C LYS A 178 -72.64 15.31 2.98
N ALA A 179 -71.62 14.59 3.44
CA ALA A 179 -71.21 14.68 4.84
C ALA A 179 -70.30 15.90 4.97
N LEU A 180 -70.82 17.01 5.52
CA LEU A 180 -69.96 18.11 5.98
C LEU A 180 -69.11 17.55 7.12
N LEU A 181 -67.80 17.47 6.90
CA LEU A 181 -66.84 17.15 7.95
C LEU A 181 -66.60 18.41 8.78
N GLU A 182 -67.46 18.66 9.77
CA GLU A 182 -67.12 19.60 10.84
C GLU A 182 -65.98 19.01 11.69
N GLY A 183 -65.12 19.89 12.23
CA GLY A 183 -63.81 19.57 12.79
C GLY A 183 -63.81 18.68 14.04
N GLY A 184 -64.22 17.42 13.89
CA GLY A 184 -64.08 16.35 14.88
C GLY A 184 -62.68 15.73 14.88
N SER A 185 -62.32 15.10 16.02
CA SER A 185 -61.05 14.40 16.21
C SER A 185 -60.81 13.33 15.14
N ASP A 186 -59.55 12.99 14.87
CA ASP A 186 -59.19 11.96 13.87
C ASP A 186 -59.70 10.55 14.20
N ASP A 187 -60.22 10.32 15.40
CA ASP A 187 -60.60 9.00 15.93
C ASP A 187 -62.10 8.67 15.78
N GLU A 188 -62.94 9.70 15.59
CA GLU A 188 -64.38 9.55 15.35
C GLU A 188 -64.69 9.74 13.86
N GLY A 189 -65.20 8.70 13.21
CA GLY A 189 -65.67 8.82 11.83
C GLY A 189 -67.11 9.32 11.77
N ALA A 190 -67.48 9.87 10.62
CA ALA A 190 -68.83 10.34 10.32
C ALA A 190 -69.82 9.20 9.99
N SER A 191 -69.38 7.94 10.08
CA SER A 191 -70.16 6.76 9.74
C SER A 191 -70.94 6.18 10.93
N THR A 192 -72.08 5.53 10.69
CA THR A 192 -72.86 4.82 11.72
C THR A 192 -72.60 3.31 11.70
N GLU A 193 -72.79 2.61 12.82
CA GLU A 193 -72.63 1.14 12.85
C GLU A 193 -73.58 0.41 11.89
N ALA A 194 -74.73 1.00 11.54
CA ALA A 194 -75.66 0.47 10.53
C ALA A 194 -75.04 0.46 9.13
N GLN A 195 -74.29 1.50 8.76
CA GLN A 195 -73.55 1.57 7.49
C GLN A 195 -72.44 0.52 7.44
N GLY A 196 -71.73 0.31 8.56
CA GLY A 196 -70.74 -0.75 8.69
C GLY A 196 -71.31 -2.16 8.48
N ARG A 197 -72.52 -2.44 9.00
CA ARG A 197 -73.24 -3.72 8.79
C ARG A 197 -73.69 -3.91 7.34
N ALA A 198 -74.22 -2.87 6.71
CA ALA A 198 -74.64 -2.91 5.30
C ALA A 198 -73.45 -3.24 4.36
N ILE A 199 -72.27 -2.69 4.66
CA ILE A 199 -71.04 -3.00 3.92
C ILE A 199 -70.64 -4.47 4.08
N ILE A 200 -70.76 -5.03 5.30
CA ILE A 200 -70.46 -6.45 5.56
C ILE A 200 -71.43 -7.37 4.80
N GLU A 201 -72.72 -7.03 4.79
CA GLU A 201 -73.76 -7.80 4.09
C GLU A 201 -73.48 -7.88 2.58
N VAL A 202 -72.95 -6.81 1.99
CA VAL A 202 -72.65 -6.72 0.56
C VAL A 202 -71.29 -7.32 0.19
N LEU A 203 -70.22 -6.98 0.93
CA LEU A 203 -68.85 -7.38 0.58
C LEU A 203 -68.40 -8.71 1.19
N GLY A 204 -69.05 -9.16 2.26
CA GLY A 204 -68.51 -10.21 3.13
C GLY A 204 -67.38 -9.70 4.03
N ARG A 205 -67.16 -10.41 5.15
CA ARG A 205 -66.22 -9.99 6.21
C ARG A 205 -64.77 -9.96 5.73
N ASP A 206 -64.34 -10.97 4.98
CA ASP A 206 -62.94 -11.08 4.53
C ASP A 206 -62.59 -9.99 3.53
N LYS A 207 -63.45 -9.76 2.53
CA LYS A 207 -63.23 -8.73 1.51
C LYS A 207 -63.30 -7.32 2.09
N ARG A 208 -64.20 -7.07 3.05
CA ARG A 208 -64.23 -5.82 3.82
C ARG A 208 -62.86 -5.60 4.48
N ASN A 209 -62.32 -6.61 5.15
CA ASN A 209 -61.07 -6.49 5.88
C ASN A 209 -59.87 -6.21 4.95
N GLU A 210 -59.77 -6.89 3.81
CA GLU A 210 -58.72 -6.61 2.80
C GLU A 210 -58.80 -5.18 2.25
N VAL A 211 -60.00 -4.71 1.93
CA VAL A 211 -60.22 -3.38 1.35
C VAL A 211 -59.94 -2.28 2.39
N LEU A 212 -60.36 -2.47 3.63
CA LEU A 212 -60.05 -1.55 4.73
C LEU A 212 -58.55 -1.55 5.05
N ALA A 213 -57.87 -2.71 5.01
CA ALA A 213 -56.43 -2.77 5.19
C ALA A 213 -55.68 -1.99 4.11
N ALA A 214 -56.05 -2.17 2.84
CA ALA A 214 -55.48 -1.40 1.74
C ALA A 214 -55.76 0.11 1.86
N LEU A 215 -57.00 0.49 2.23
CA LEU A 215 -57.35 1.89 2.46
C LEU A 215 -56.56 2.50 3.62
N TYR A 216 -56.39 1.74 4.69
CA TYR A 216 -55.58 2.14 5.84
C TYR A 216 -54.16 2.45 5.41
N MET A 217 -53.53 1.59 4.60
CA MET A 217 -52.19 1.81 4.07
C MET A 217 -52.10 3.03 3.15
N VAL A 218 -53.07 3.25 2.27
CA VAL A 218 -53.06 4.40 1.34
C VAL A 218 -53.26 5.74 2.08
N ARG A 219 -53.77 5.73 3.31
CA ARG A 219 -53.81 6.94 4.17
C ARG A 219 -52.43 7.53 4.44
N THR A 220 -51.35 6.77 4.31
CA THR A 220 -49.98 7.24 4.55
C THR A 220 -49.19 7.42 3.26
N ASP A 221 -49.90 7.51 2.12
CA ASP A 221 -49.27 7.68 0.81
C ASP A 221 -48.32 8.88 0.78
N VAL A 222 -47.21 8.73 0.05
CA VAL A 222 -46.22 9.80 -0.16
C VAL A 222 -46.90 11.05 -0.73
N SER A 223 -47.85 10.88 -1.66
CA SER A 223 -48.62 11.97 -2.25
C SER A 223 -49.71 12.51 -1.32
N ILE A 224 -49.60 13.78 -0.95
CA ILE A 224 -50.54 14.48 -0.05
C ILE A 224 -51.99 14.39 -0.56
N THR A 225 -52.21 14.51 -1.87
CA THR A 225 -53.57 14.46 -2.45
C THR A 225 -54.21 13.08 -2.35
N VAL A 226 -53.42 12.01 -2.46
CA VAL A 226 -53.88 10.63 -2.25
C VAL A 226 -54.20 10.42 -0.77
N ARG A 227 -53.31 10.91 0.09
CA ARG A 227 -53.44 10.90 1.55
C ARG A 227 -54.76 11.50 2.02
N GLN A 228 -55.06 12.73 1.58
CA GLN A 228 -56.28 13.45 1.93
C GLN A 228 -57.54 12.73 1.41
N ALA A 229 -57.50 12.21 0.18
CA ALA A 229 -58.63 11.48 -0.40
C ALA A 229 -58.91 10.18 0.36
N ALA A 230 -57.87 9.39 0.67
CA ALA A 230 -58.01 8.15 1.42
C ALA A 230 -58.46 8.39 2.87
N LEU A 231 -57.97 9.45 3.52
CA LEU A 231 -58.39 9.85 4.86
C LEU A 231 -59.85 10.29 4.89
N HIS A 232 -60.29 11.07 3.91
CA HIS A 232 -61.70 11.44 3.75
C HIS A 232 -62.59 10.21 3.64
N VAL A 233 -62.23 9.29 2.73
CA VAL A 233 -62.94 8.02 2.52
C VAL A 233 -62.98 7.17 3.80
N TRP A 234 -61.86 7.09 4.53
CA TRP A 234 -61.81 6.36 5.81
C TRP A 234 -62.80 6.95 6.83
N LYS A 235 -62.79 8.28 7.03
CA LYS A 235 -63.71 8.96 7.96
C LYS A 235 -65.18 8.78 7.58
N THR A 236 -65.50 8.63 6.30
CA THR A 236 -66.88 8.40 5.83
C THR A 236 -67.37 6.96 6.07
N ILE A 237 -66.47 5.98 6.16
CA ILE A 237 -66.83 4.55 6.18
C ILE A 237 -66.61 3.89 7.55
N VAL A 238 -65.64 4.39 8.32
CA VAL A 238 -65.23 3.79 9.59
C VAL A 238 -65.73 4.62 10.74
N ALA A 239 -66.70 4.11 11.49
CA ALA A 239 -67.27 4.80 12.65
C ALA A 239 -66.29 4.90 13.83
N ASN A 240 -65.60 3.80 14.15
CA ASN A 240 -64.68 3.70 15.28
C ASN A 240 -63.34 3.12 14.81
N THR A 241 -62.37 4.01 14.59
CA THR A 241 -61.06 3.65 14.04
C THR A 241 -60.33 2.59 14.89
N PRO A 242 -60.18 2.73 16.22
CA PRO A 242 -59.54 1.72 17.06
C PRO A 242 -60.18 0.33 17.01
N LYS A 243 -61.52 0.25 17.08
CA LYS A 243 -62.27 -1.02 17.05
C LYS A 243 -62.09 -1.71 15.70
N THR A 244 -62.27 -0.98 14.60
CA THR A 244 -62.10 -1.52 13.25
C THR A 244 -60.66 -1.99 12.99
N LEU A 245 -59.66 -1.27 13.49
CA LEU A 245 -58.26 -1.68 13.34
C LEU A 245 -57.94 -3.00 14.04
N LYS A 246 -58.46 -3.19 15.27
CA LYS A 246 -58.35 -4.47 15.97
C LYS A 246 -59.00 -5.62 15.19
N GLU A 247 -60.16 -5.39 14.58
CA GLU A 247 -60.87 -6.40 13.79
C GLU A 247 -60.11 -6.83 12.52
N ILE A 248 -59.38 -5.91 11.87
CA ILE A 248 -58.68 -6.18 10.60
C ILE A 248 -57.18 -6.47 10.78
N MET A 249 -56.67 -6.51 12.02
CA MET A 249 -55.24 -6.54 12.34
C MET A 249 -54.44 -7.62 11.58
N PRO A 250 -54.88 -8.90 11.54
CA PRO A 250 -54.09 -9.94 10.85
C PRO A 250 -53.97 -9.67 9.35
N VAL A 251 -55.05 -9.19 8.72
CA VAL A 251 -55.08 -8.87 7.30
C VAL A 251 -54.23 -7.63 7.02
N LEU A 252 -54.37 -6.59 7.86
CA LEU A 252 -53.56 -5.37 7.75
C LEU A 252 -52.07 -5.67 7.86
N MET A 253 -51.65 -6.45 8.86
CA MET A 253 -50.24 -6.81 9.03
C MET A 253 -49.71 -7.62 7.85
N ASN A 254 -50.48 -8.59 7.34
CA ASN A 254 -50.05 -9.32 6.14
C ASN A 254 -49.92 -8.40 4.91
N THR A 255 -50.85 -7.46 4.71
CA THR A 255 -50.76 -6.46 3.63
C THR A 255 -49.55 -5.55 3.80
N LEU A 256 -49.26 -5.09 5.03
CA LEU A 256 -48.11 -4.25 5.34
C LEU A 256 -46.78 -5.00 5.13
N ILE A 257 -46.64 -6.22 5.65
CA ILE A 257 -45.43 -7.04 5.47
C ILE A 257 -45.19 -7.34 3.99
N THR A 258 -46.24 -7.72 3.25
CA THR A 258 -46.13 -7.94 1.78
C THR A 258 -45.71 -6.66 1.04
N SER A 259 -46.16 -5.50 1.52
CA SER A 259 -45.84 -4.21 0.93
C SER A 259 -44.43 -3.71 1.32
N LEU A 260 -43.95 -4.07 2.52
CA LEU A 260 -42.58 -3.87 2.97
C LEU A 260 -41.59 -4.80 2.24
N ALA A 261 -42.05 -5.98 1.83
CA ALA A 261 -41.31 -6.95 1.02
C ALA A 261 -41.21 -6.59 -0.47
N SER A 262 -41.82 -5.49 -0.89
CA SER A 262 -41.92 -5.12 -2.30
C SER A 262 -40.64 -4.45 -2.81
N SER A 263 -40.26 -4.73 -4.06
CA SER A 263 -39.15 -4.05 -4.75
C SER A 263 -39.40 -2.53 -4.95
N SER A 264 -40.66 -2.09 -4.98
CA SER A 264 -40.99 -0.66 -5.06
C SER A 264 -40.66 0.09 -3.77
N SER A 265 -39.69 1.01 -3.84
CA SER A 265 -39.32 1.91 -2.73
C SER A 265 -40.50 2.74 -2.20
N GLU A 266 -41.34 3.28 -3.11
CA GLU A 266 -42.57 3.99 -2.71
C GLU A 266 -43.49 3.09 -1.86
N ARG A 267 -43.68 1.83 -2.28
CA ARG A 267 -44.58 0.90 -1.58
C ARG A 267 -44.05 0.56 -0.19
N ARG A 268 -42.74 0.31 -0.05
CA ARG A 268 -42.09 0.08 1.24
C ARG A 268 -42.25 1.29 2.17
N GLN A 269 -42.05 2.51 1.66
CA GLN A 269 -42.18 3.72 2.45
C GLN A 269 -43.62 3.97 2.93
N VAL A 270 -44.62 3.72 2.09
CA VAL A 270 -46.03 3.86 2.49
C VAL A 270 -46.40 2.84 3.55
N ALA A 271 -45.96 1.59 3.38
CA ALA A 271 -46.21 0.52 4.36
C ALA A 271 -45.53 0.79 5.71
N GLY A 272 -44.26 1.22 5.70
CA GLY A 272 -43.54 1.63 6.91
C GLY A 272 -44.27 2.76 7.64
N ARG A 273 -44.56 3.88 6.96
CA ARG A 273 -45.31 4.99 7.57
C ARG A 273 -46.67 4.57 8.12
N SER A 274 -47.36 3.65 7.44
CA SER A 274 -48.65 3.13 7.89
C SER A 274 -48.52 2.34 9.19
N LEU A 275 -47.49 1.49 9.27
CA LEU A 275 -47.15 0.72 10.47
C LEU A 275 -46.75 1.65 11.63
N GLY A 276 -45.92 2.66 11.36
CA GLY A 276 -45.56 3.69 12.34
C GLY A 276 -46.79 4.47 12.85
N GLU A 277 -47.69 4.93 11.96
CA GLU A 277 -48.92 5.62 12.38
C GLU A 277 -49.82 4.71 13.24
N LEU A 278 -49.92 3.43 12.90
CA LEU A 278 -50.68 2.43 13.66
C LEU A 278 -50.14 2.30 15.09
N VAL A 279 -48.82 2.15 15.25
CA VAL A 279 -48.16 2.09 16.57
C VAL A 279 -48.32 3.40 17.33
N ARG A 280 -48.14 4.55 16.67
CA ARG A 280 -48.26 5.86 17.32
C ARG A 280 -49.65 6.12 17.89
N LYS A 281 -50.71 5.68 17.19
CA LYS A 281 -52.10 5.91 17.60
C LYS A 281 -52.62 4.88 18.60
N LEU A 282 -52.19 3.61 18.49
CA LEU A 282 -52.80 2.51 19.26
C LEU A 282 -51.81 1.70 20.11
N GLY A 283 -50.56 2.18 20.24
CA GLY A 283 -49.42 1.58 20.95
C GLY A 283 -49.72 0.40 21.87
N ASP A 284 -50.07 0.68 23.14
CA ASP A 284 -50.27 -0.34 24.18
C ASP A 284 -51.30 -1.43 23.82
N ARG A 285 -52.27 -1.09 22.98
CA ARG A 285 -53.37 -2.00 22.62
C ARG A 285 -53.03 -2.89 21.42
N VAL A 286 -51.99 -2.56 20.67
CA VAL A 286 -51.69 -3.15 19.36
C VAL A 286 -50.29 -3.75 19.30
N LEU A 287 -49.32 -3.24 20.05
CA LEU A 287 -47.97 -3.82 20.16
C LEU A 287 -47.98 -5.32 20.54
N PRO A 288 -48.79 -5.80 21.52
CA PRO A 288 -48.88 -7.24 21.83
C PRO A 288 -49.38 -8.11 20.66
N LEU A 289 -50.00 -7.52 19.65
CA LEU A 289 -50.47 -8.22 18.45
C LEU A 289 -49.46 -8.10 17.30
N ILE A 290 -48.79 -6.95 17.16
CA ILE A 290 -47.85 -6.69 16.06
C ILE A 290 -46.54 -7.44 16.26
N VAL A 291 -45.94 -7.39 17.45
CA VAL A 291 -44.61 -7.95 17.69
C VAL A 291 -44.58 -9.46 17.40
N PRO A 292 -45.53 -10.28 17.87
CA PRO A 292 -45.55 -11.72 17.54
C PRO A 292 -45.74 -12.02 16.06
N ILE A 293 -46.58 -11.23 15.36
CA ILE A 293 -46.79 -11.42 13.91
C ILE A 293 -45.50 -11.12 13.14
N LEU A 294 -44.76 -10.08 13.53
CA LEU A 294 -43.47 -9.78 12.93
C LEU A 294 -42.43 -10.85 13.28
N ALA A 295 -42.35 -11.29 14.54
CA ALA A 295 -41.42 -12.33 14.96
C ALA A 295 -41.64 -13.64 14.17
N GLN A 296 -42.90 -14.10 14.05
CA GLN A 296 -43.26 -15.27 13.25
C GLN A 296 -42.96 -15.07 11.76
N GLY A 297 -43.07 -13.85 11.25
CA GLY A 297 -42.80 -13.51 9.86
C GLY A 297 -41.34 -13.72 9.44
N LEU A 298 -40.38 -13.80 10.37
CA LEU A 298 -39.01 -14.20 10.06
C LEU A 298 -38.87 -15.68 9.68
N SER A 299 -39.85 -16.53 9.98
CA SER A 299 -39.84 -17.94 9.56
C SER A 299 -40.40 -18.15 8.14
N ASP A 300 -40.68 -17.08 7.40
CA ASP A 300 -41.24 -17.16 6.05
C ASP A 300 -40.19 -17.65 5.04
N PRO A 301 -40.54 -18.61 4.14
CA PRO A 301 -39.60 -19.09 3.13
C PRO A 301 -39.15 -18.00 2.15
N ASN A 302 -39.94 -16.94 1.96
CA ASN A 302 -39.62 -15.86 1.04
C ASN A 302 -38.66 -14.83 1.69
N PRO A 303 -37.44 -14.65 1.17
CA PRO A 303 -36.46 -13.70 1.72
C PRO A 303 -36.95 -12.26 1.71
N SER A 304 -37.69 -11.84 0.68
CA SER A 304 -38.21 -10.47 0.62
C SER A 304 -39.21 -10.20 1.75
N ARG A 305 -39.97 -11.22 2.18
CA ARG A 305 -40.89 -11.10 3.33
C ARG A 305 -40.13 -10.95 4.63
N ARG A 306 -39.10 -11.78 4.85
CA ARG A 306 -38.22 -11.66 6.03
C ARG A 306 -37.51 -10.30 6.09
N GLN A 307 -37.07 -9.78 4.95
CA GLN A 307 -36.52 -8.42 4.84
C GLN A 307 -37.57 -7.37 5.24
N GLY A 308 -38.78 -7.48 4.69
CA GLY A 308 -39.90 -6.59 5.02
C GLY A 308 -40.27 -6.60 6.50
N VAL A 309 -40.15 -7.76 7.15
CA VAL A 309 -40.32 -7.90 8.61
C VAL A 309 -39.26 -7.12 9.37
N CYS A 310 -37.98 -7.20 9.00
CA CYS A 310 -36.91 -6.43 9.65
C CYS A 310 -37.11 -4.93 9.54
N ILE A 311 -37.51 -4.45 8.35
CA ILE A 311 -37.85 -3.04 8.13
C ILE A 311 -39.06 -2.65 9.00
N GLY A 312 -40.07 -3.52 9.08
CA GLY A 312 -41.25 -3.33 9.92
C GLY A 312 -40.91 -3.23 11.40
N LEU A 313 -40.05 -4.12 11.91
CA LEU A 313 -39.54 -4.09 13.29
C LEU A 313 -38.80 -2.78 13.56
N SER A 314 -37.93 -2.35 12.65
CA SER A 314 -37.23 -1.06 12.77
C SER A 314 -38.21 0.11 12.89
N GLU A 315 -39.28 0.13 12.11
CA GLU A 315 -40.29 1.21 12.15
C GLU A 315 -41.11 1.18 13.44
N VAL A 316 -41.51 -0.01 13.91
CA VAL A 316 -42.22 -0.20 15.18
C VAL A 316 -41.36 0.29 16.34
N MET A 317 -40.08 -0.11 16.38
CA MET A 317 -39.13 0.32 17.42
C MET A 317 -38.79 1.81 17.36
N ALA A 318 -38.80 2.43 16.18
CA ALA A 318 -38.58 3.86 16.05
C ALA A 318 -39.77 4.69 16.54
N THR A 319 -40.97 4.11 16.51
CA THR A 319 -42.23 4.85 16.79
C THR A 319 -42.81 4.56 18.17
N ALA A 320 -42.60 3.37 18.71
CA ALA A 320 -43.07 3.01 20.04
C ALA A 320 -42.33 3.79 21.14
N GLY A 321 -43.03 4.08 22.25
CA GLY A 321 -42.42 4.74 23.40
C GLY A 321 -41.36 3.85 24.06
N LYS A 322 -40.29 4.44 24.60
CA LYS A 322 -39.20 3.70 25.25
C LYS A 322 -39.69 2.75 26.35
N SER A 323 -40.64 3.18 27.19
CA SER A 323 -41.24 2.34 28.23
C SER A 323 -42.03 1.16 27.68
N GLN A 324 -42.70 1.34 26.53
CA GLN A 324 -43.48 0.28 25.89
C GLN A 324 -42.56 -0.79 25.31
N LEU A 325 -41.47 -0.38 24.65
CA LEU A 325 -40.51 -1.31 24.03
C LEU A 325 -39.81 -2.18 25.05
N LEU A 326 -39.47 -1.63 26.23
CA LEU A 326 -38.82 -2.38 27.30
C LEU A 326 -39.62 -3.62 27.73
N THR A 327 -40.95 -3.57 27.67
CA THR A 327 -41.84 -4.70 28.00
C THR A 327 -41.79 -5.83 26.97
N PHE A 328 -41.32 -5.58 25.74
CA PHE A 328 -41.27 -6.56 24.66
C PHE A 328 -39.84 -7.00 24.30
N MET A 329 -38.84 -6.64 25.12
CA MET A 329 -37.43 -6.95 24.83
C MET A 329 -37.16 -8.45 24.72
N ASP A 330 -37.80 -9.26 25.57
CA ASP A 330 -37.69 -10.73 25.57
C ASP A 330 -38.14 -11.36 24.24
N GLU A 331 -38.98 -10.67 23.47
CA GLU A 331 -39.43 -11.13 22.14
C GLU A 331 -38.63 -10.46 21.01
N LEU A 332 -38.29 -9.16 21.15
CA LEU A 332 -37.58 -8.39 20.14
C LEU A 332 -36.12 -8.82 19.98
N ILE A 333 -35.40 -9.09 21.08
CA ILE A 333 -33.98 -9.46 21.05
C ILE A 333 -33.75 -10.78 20.30
N PRO A 334 -34.45 -11.89 20.62
CA PRO A 334 -34.32 -13.14 19.87
C PRO A 334 -34.68 -12.99 18.39
N THR A 335 -35.67 -12.14 18.09
CA THR A 335 -36.12 -11.85 16.72
C THR A 335 -35.01 -11.17 15.90
N ILE A 336 -34.41 -10.10 16.42
CA ILE A 336 -33.30 -9.40 15.75
C ILE A 336 -32.07 -10.30 15.64
N ARG A 337 -31.76 -11.08 16.68
CA ARG A 337 -30.66 -12.05 16.66
C ARG A 337 -30.82 -13.06 15.53
N THR A 338 -32.01 -13.62 15.36
CA THR A 338 -32.32 -14.57 14.28
C THR A 338 -32.17 -13.91 12.91
N ALA A 339 -32.63 -12.67 12.76
CA ALA A 339 -32.53 -11.94 11.50
C ALA A 339 -31.08 -11.56 11.12
N LEU A 340 -30.21 -11.31 12.10
CA LEU A 340 -28.80 -11.02 11.88
C LEU A 340 -28.02 -12.24 11.36
N CYS A 341 -28.47 -13.45 11.69
CA CYS A 341 -27.90 -14.71 11.18
C CYS A 341 -28.67 -15.27 9.96
N ASP A 342 -29.53 -14.49 9.29
CA ASP A 342 -30.27 -14.96 8.13
C ASP A 342 -29.34 -15.34 6.97
N ASN A 343 -29.71 -16.35 6.17
CA ASN A 343 -28.93 -16.79 5.02
C ASN A 343 -28.84 -15.72 3.91
N THR A 344 -29.80 -14.79 3.85
CA THR A 344 -29.91 -13.77 2.80
C THR A 344 -29.30 -12.44 3.25
N PRO A 345 -28.34 -11.85 2.49
CA PRO A 345 -27.63 -10.64 2.91
C PRO A 345 -28.55 -9.42 3.06
N GLU A 346 -29.56 -9.26 2.20
CA GLU A 346 -30.51 -8.13 2.27
C GLU A 346 -31.33 -8.13 3.57
N VAL A 347 -31.57 -9.32 4.14
CA VAL A 347 -32.23 -9.48 5.44
C VAL A 347 -31.29 -9.07 6.56
N ARG A 348 -30.02 -9.52 6.53
CA ARG A 348 -29.00 -9.14 7.51
C ARG A 348 -28.76 -7.63 7.56
N GLU A 349 -28.67 -6.97 6.40
CA GLU A 349 -28.55 -5.50 6.31
C GLU A 349 -29.75 -4.79 6.97
N SER A 350 -30.96 -5.27 6.69
CA SER A 350 -32.18 -4.73 7.29
C SER A 350 -32.25 -5.00 8.80
N ALA A 351 -31.70 -6.13 9.25
CA ALA A 351 -31.58 -6.47 10.66
C ALA A 351 -30.55 -5.56 11.38
N GLY A 352 -29.46 -5.17 10.72
CA GLY A 352 -28.50 -4.18 11.24
C GLY A 352 -29.15 -2.82 11.49
N LEU A 353 -30.01 -2.36 10.58
CA LEU A 353 -30.81 -1.14 10.77
C LEU A 353 -31.81 -1.28 11.94
N ALA A 354 -32.46 -2.45 12.05
CA ALA A 354 -33.34 -2.74 13.18
C ALA A 354 -32.57 -2.73 14.50
N PHE A 355 -31.39 -3.35 14.56
CA PHE A 355 -30.47 -3.30 15.71
C PHE A 355 -30.09 -1.86 16.07
N SER A 356 -29.76 -1.01 15.08
CA SER A 356 -29.47 0.41 15.31
C SER A 356 -30.59 1.11 16.10
N THR A 357 -31.83 0.81 15.70
CA THR A 357 -33.02 1.40 16.30
C THR A 357 -33.27 0.83 17.69
N LEU A 358 -33.10 -0.48 17.87
CA LEU A 358 -33.16 -1.12 19.19
C LEU A 358 -32.13 -0.49 20.14
N TYR A 359 -30.89 -0.33 19.69
CA TYR A 359 -29.80 0.25 20.48
C TYR A 359 -30.09 1.69 20.92
N LYS A 360 -30.73 2.51 20.07
CA LYS A 360 -31.15 3.88 20.46
C LYS A 360 -32.14 3.87 21.64
N SER A 361 -32.99 2.84 21.72
CA SER A 361 -34.01 2.71 22.76
C SER A 361 -33.48 2.00 24.01
N ALA A 362 -32.76 0.89 23.84
CA ALA A 362 -32.30 -0.01 24.89
C ALA A 362 -30.87 0.27 25.40
N GLY A 363 -30.06 0.99 24.64
CA GLY A 363 -28.65 1.25 24.99
C GLY A 363 -27.83 -0.03 25.05
N MET A 364 -26.99 -0.14 26.09
CA MET A 364 -26.01 -1.23 26.23
C MET A 364 -26.64 -2.61 26.36
N GLN A 365 -27.86 -2.71 26.91
CA GLN A 365 -28.58 -3.97 27.02
C GLN A 365 -28.69 -4.70 25.67
N ALA A 366 -28.88 -3.97 24.57
CA ALA A 366 -28.95 -4.58 23.24
C ALA A 366 -27.61 -5.20 22.81
N ILE A 367 -26.47 -4.61 23.21
CA ILE A 367 -25.14 -5.16 22.93
C ILE A 367 -24.90 -6.40 23.80
N ASP A 368 -25.16 -6.28 25.11
CA ASP A 368 -24.89 -7.32 26.11
C ASP A 368 -25.68 -8.62 25.86
N GLU A 369 -26.86 -8.53 25.26
CA GLU A 369 -27.68 -9.72 24.97
C GLU A 369 -27.47 -10.28 23.54
N ILE A 370 -27.21 -9.43 22.54
CA ILE A 370 -27.10 -9.86 21.14
C ILE A 370 -25.67 -10.29 20.78
N VAL A 371 -24.67 -9.47 21.10
CA VAL A 371 -23.28 -9.69 20.64
C VAL A 371 -22.69 -10.99 21.19
N PRO A 372 -22.81 -11.33 22.49
CA PRO A 372 -22.29 -12.60 23.01
C PRO A 372 -22.89 -13.83 22.32
N THR A 373 -24.17 -13.79 21.97
CA THR A 373 -24.78 -14.94 21.27
C THR A 373 -24.22 -15.09 19.85
N LEU A 374 -23.99 -13.98 19.15
CA LEU A 374 -23.37 -14.02 17.82
C LEU A 374 -21.91 -14.50 17.90
N LEU A 375 -21.17 -14.08 18.93
CA LEU A 375 -19.80 -14.55 19.16
C LEU A 375 -19.74 -16.05 19.45
N LEU A 376 -20.72 -16.61 20.18
CA LEU A 376 -20.84 -18.06 20.37
C LEU A 376 -21.18 -18.78 19.06
N ALA A 377 -22.04 -18.19 18.22
CA ALA A 377 -22.39 -18.74 16.91
C ALA A 377 -21.22 -18.75 15.91
N LEU A 378 -20.13 -18.02 16.19
CA LEU A 378 -18.88 -18.11 15.42
C LEU A 378 -18.13 -19.43 15.64
N GLU A 379 -18.39 -20.13 16.75
CA GLU A 379 -17.74 -21.41 17.08
C GLU A 379 -18.37 -22.61 16.35
N ASP A 380 -19.55 -22.42 15.73
CA ASP A 380 -20.25 -23.45 14.98
C ASP A 380 -19.98 -23.32 13.47
N GLU A 381 -19.46 -24.38 12.85
CA GLU A 381 -19.10 -24.44 11.43
C GLU A 381 -20.27 -24.10 10.48
N GLN A 382 -21.51 -24.34 10.88
CA GLN A 382 -22.68 -24.07 10.02
C GLN A 382 -23.13 -22.61 10.07
N THR A 383 -22.93 -21.92 11.20
CA THR A 383 -23.44 -20.56 11.43
C THR A 383 -22.35 -19.50 11.46
N SER A 384 -21.08 -19.89 11.40
CA SER A 384 -19.94 -18.98 11.56
C SER A 384 -19.96 -17.82 10.55
N ASP A 385 -20.24 -18.10 9.28
CA ASP A 385 -20.22 -17.10 8.21
C ASP A 385 -21.39 -16.11 8.32
N THR A 386 -22.58 -16.60 8.63
CA THR A 386 -23.77 -15.75 8.81
C THR A 386 -23.67 -14.91 10.08
N ALA A 387 -23.11 -15.48 11.16
CA ALA A 387 -22.85 -14.77 12.41
C ALA A 387 -21.78 -13.68 12.22
N LEU A 388 -20.69 -13.96 11.49
CA LEU A 388 -19.66 -12.97 11.17
C LEU A 388 -20.24 -11.81 10.35
N ASP A 389 -21.04 -12.11 9.33
CA ASP A 389 -21.74 -11.08 8.57
C ASP A 389 -22.74 -10.30 9.42
N GLY A 390 -23.46 -10.95 10.35
CA GLY A 390 -24.33 -10.29 11.31
C GLY A 390 -23.56 -9.31 12.21
N LEU A 391 -22.38 -9.70 12.72
CA LEU A 391 -21.49 -8.83 13.48
C LEU A 391 -20.98 -7.66 12.63
N LYS A 392 -20.66 -7.87 11.34
CA LYS A 392 -20.32 -6.79 10.40
C LYS A 392 -21.46 -5.78 10.27
N GLN A 393 -22.72 -6.23 10.20
CA GLN A 393 -23.87 -5.32 10.14
C GLN A 393 -24.07 -4.52 11.43
N ILE A 394 -23.82 -5.11 12.59
CA ILE A 394 -23.84 -4.36 13.86
C ILE A 394 -22.71 -3.33 13.90
N LEU A 395 -21.51 -3.77 13.50
CA LEU A 395 -20.30 -2.97 13.55
C LEU A 395 -20.38 -1.73 12.65
N SER A 396 -20.92 -1.87 11.44
CA SER A 396 -21.07 -0.76 10.48
C SER A 396 -21.93 0.40 11.01
N VAL A 397 -22.78 0.14 12.00
CA VAL A 397 -23.69 1.12 12.60
C VAL A 397 -23.12 1.71 13.90
N ARG A 398 -22.35 0.92 14.66
CA ARG A 398 -21.91 1.24 16.03
C ARG A 398 -20.47 0.79 16.35
N THR A 399 -19.52 1.13 15.48
CA THR A 399 -18.11 0.73 15.59
C THR A 399 -17.51 0.94 16.99
N SER A 400 -17.57 2.16 17.52
CA SER A 400 -16.92 2.53 18.79
C SER A 400 -17.51 1.85 20.02
N ALA A 401 -18.82 1.55 20.01
CA ALA A 401 -19.49 0.91 21.13
C ALA A 401 -19.31 -0.61 21.12
N VAL A 402 -19.11 -1.21 19.94
CA VAL A 402 -19.17 -2.66 19.77
C VAL A 402 -17.78 -3.31 19.72
N LEU A 403 -16.78 -2.66 19.12
CA LEU A 403 -15.41 -3.19 19.03
C LEU A 403 -14.84 -3.65 20.39
N PRO A 404 -14.96 -2.88 21.50
CA PRO A 404 -14.41 -3.29 22.79
C PRO A 404 -14.97 -4.63 23.32
N HIS A 405 -16.18 -5.01 22.90
CA HIS A 405 -16.83 -6.25 23.33
C HIS A 405 -16.51 -7.44 22.40
N ILE A 406 -16.26 -7.18 21.12
CA ILE A 406 -15.90 -8.22 20.13
C ILE A 406 -14.43 -8.60 20.24
N LEU A 407 -13.53 -7.62 20.33
CA LEU A 407 -12.10 -7.83 20.20
C LEU A 407 -11.53 -8.84 21.22
N PRO A 408 -11.86 -8.80 22.54
CA PRO A 408 -11.30 -9.73 23.52
C PRO A 408 -11.50 -11.21 23.18
N LYS A 409 -12.56 -11.55 22.46
CA LYS A 409 -12.83 -12.94 22.02
C LYS A 409 -12.04 -13.33 20.76
N LEU A 410 -11.80 -12.38 19.87
CA LEU A 410 -11.14 -12.64 18.60
C LEU A 410 -9.61 -12.58 18.68
N VAL A 411 -9.04 -11.79 19.58
CA VAL A 411 -7.57 -11.63 19.69
C VAL A 411 -6.89 -12.66 20.60
N HIS A 412 -7.65 -13.63 21.15
CA HIS A 412 -7.09 -14.62 22.05
C HIS A 412 -6.05 -15.51 21.32
N LEU A 413 -4.89 -15.68 21.94
CA LEU A 413 -3.79 -16.50 21.40
C LEU A 413 -3.85 -17.94 21.95
N PRO A 414 -3.49 -18.98 21.16
CA PRO A 414 -3.13 -18.91 19.74
C PRO A 414 -4.34 -18.53 18.87
N LEU A 415 -4.09 -17.72 17.84
CA LEU A 415 -5.13 -17.21 16.96
C LEU A 415 -5.59 -18.32 16.01
N SER A 416 -6.89 -18.62 15.96
CA SER A 416 -7.41 -19.57 14.97
C SER A 416 -7.46 -18.94 13.57
N ALA A 417 -7.44 -19.77 12.53
CA ALA A 417 -7.61 -19.34 11.14
C ALA A 417 -8.92 -18.54 10.95
N PHE A 418 -9.99 -18.99 11.58
CA PHE A 418 -11.28 -18.29 11.58
C PHE A 418 -11.19 -16.92 12.26
N ASN A 419 -10.57 -16.83 13.45
CA ASN A 419 -10.44 -15.55 14.17
C ASN A 419 -9.59 -14.55 13.39
N ALA A 420 -8.52 -15.02 12.72
CA ALA A 420 -7.72 -14.19 11.83
C ALA A 420 -8.57 -13.64 10.66
N HIS A 421 -9.35 -14.50 10.00
CA HIS A 421 -10.28 -14.08 8.95
C HIS A 421 -11.32 -13.07 9.46
N ALA A 422 -11.94 -13.36 10.61
CA ALA A 422 -12.94 -12.50 11.24
C ALA A 422 -12.37 -11.11 11.59
N LEU A 423 -11.15 -11.03 12.13
CA LEU A 423 -10.47 -9.76 12.42
C LEU A 423 -10.26 -8.93 11.15
N GLY A 424 -9.83 -9.56 10.05
CA GLY A 424 -9.68 -8.87 8.75
C GLY A 424 -11.01 -8.34 8.22
N ALA A 425 -12.06 -9.16 8.24
CA ALA A 425 -13.38 -8.78 7.75
C ALA A 425 -14.05 -7.69 8.60
N LEU A 426 -13.83 -7.70 9.92
CA LEU A 426 -14.31 -6.64 10.82
C LEU A 426 -13.48 -5.36 10.67
N ALA A 427 -12.18 -5.46 10.39
CA ALA A 427 -11.34 -4.30 10.15
C ALA A 427 -11.78 -3.50 8.91
N GLU A 428 -12.14 -4.19 7.83
CA GLU A 428 -12.67 -3.58 6.61
C GLU A 428 -13.93 -2.74 6.89
N VAL A 429 -14.80 -3.20 7.79
CA VAL A 429 -16.04 -2.52 8.16
C VAL A 429 -15.82 -1.45 9.22
N ALA A 430 -14.93 -1.67 10.19
CA ALA A 430 -14.63 -0.72 11.25
C ALA A 430 -13.99 0.57 10.73
N GLY A 431 -13.15 0.47 9.69
CA GLY A 431 -12.44 1.61 9.16
C GLY A 431 -11.57 2.31 10.23
N PRO A 432 -11.57 3.65 10.27
CA PRO A 432 -10.84 4.44 11.27
C PRO A 432 -11.24 4.17 12.73
N GLY A 433 -12.38 3.51 12.98
CA GLY A 433 -12.77 3.10 14.33
C GLY A 433 -11.76 2.16 15.00
N LEU A 434 -10.82 1.56 14.24
CA LEU A 434 -9.74 0.74 14.76
C LEU A 434 -8.56 1.51 15.35
N ASN A 435 -8.42 2.81 15.12
CA ASN A 435 -7.24 3.59 15.54
C ASN A 435 -6.89 3.38 17.02
N PHE A 436 -7.90 3.35 17.90
CA PHE A 436 -7.75 3.20 19.34
C PHE A 436 -7.54 1.75 19.81
N HIS A 437 -7.64 0.78 18.90
CA HIS A 437 -7.57 -0.65 19.19
C HIS A 437 -6.34 -1.34 18.56
N LEU A 438 -5.50 -0.59 17.85
CA LEU A 438 -4.30 -1.11 17.19
C LEU A 438 -3.36 -1.85 18.14
N GLY A 439 -3.16 -1.32 19.37
CA GLY A 439 -2.31 -1.96 20.39
C GLY A 439 -2.84 -3.29 20.93
N THR A 440 -4.08 -3.67 20.59
CA THR A 440 -4.65 -4.99 20.92
C THR A 440 -4.69 -5.90 19.69
N VAL A 441 -5.05 -5.36 18.52
CA VAL A 441 -5.25 -6.15 17.30
C VAL A 441 -3.93 -6.51 16.61
N LEU A 442 -3.03 -5.54 16.43
CA LEU A 442 -1.79 -5.77 15.68
C LEU A 442 -0.86 -6.79 16.35
N PRO A 443 -0.60 -6.75 17.67
CA PRO A 443 0.28 -7.74 18.30
C PRO A 443 -0.21 -9.18 18.10
N ALA A 444 -1.52 -9.42 18.18
CA ALA A 444 -2.10 -10.75 17.97
C ALA A 444 -1.92 -11.23 16.52
N LEU A 445 -2.16 -10.35 15.54
CA LEU A 445 -1.96 -10.66 14.12
C LEU A 445 -0.48 -10.87 13.77
N LEU A 446 0.42 -10.04 14.30
CA LEU A 446 1.87 -10.16 14.10
C LEU A 446 2.41 -11.49 14.61
N ALA A 447 1.93 -11.95 15.77
CA ALA A 447 2.25 -13.26 16.30
C ALA A 447 1.71 -14.39 15.41
N ALA A 448 0.45 -14.30 14.98
CA ALA A 448 -0.21 -15.30 14.13
C ALA A 448 0.39 -15.41 12.72
N MET A 449 0.93 -14.32 12.17
CA MET A 449 1.68 -14.34 10.90
C MET A 449 2.96 -15.19 10.97
N GLY A 450 3.43 -15.51 12.17
CA GLY A 450 4.57 -16.40 12.41
C GLY A 450 4.18 -17.74 13.04
N ASP A 451 2.90 -18.11 12.99
CA ASP A 451 2.39 -19.38 13.54
C ASP A 451 2.99 -20.61 12.82
N GLY A 452 2.81 -21.82 13.34
CA GLY A 452 3.25 -23.05 12.65
C GLY A 452 2.35 -23.47 11.49
N ASP A 453 1.08 -23.06 11.50
CA ASP A 453 0.08 -23.42 10.48
C ASP A 453 0.05 -22.41 9.32
N GLU A 454 0.29 -22.90 8.09
CA GLU A 454 0.27 -22.08 6.87
C GLU A 454 -1.06 -21.36 6.63
N ASN A 455 -2.19 -21.98 6.98
CA ASN A 455 -3.50 -21.37 6.79
C ASN A 455 -3.72 -20.19 7.75
N VAL A 456 -3.29 -20.33 9.01
CA VAL A 456 -3.34 -19.25 10.00
C VAL A 456 -2.42 -18.11 9.56
N GLN A 457 -1.21 -18.42 9.10
CA GLN A 457 -0.27 -17.40 8.61
C GLN A 457 -0.86 -16.59 7.44
N GLU A 458 -1.45 -17.23 6.44
CA GLU A 458 -1.99 -16.56 5.26
C GLU A 458 -3.17 -15.64 5.62
N LEU A 459 -4.09 -16.13 6.45
CA LEU A 459 -5.26 -15.37 6.88
C LEU A 459 -4.88 -14.23 7.83
N ALA A 460 -3.96 -14.46 8.77
CA ALA A 460 -3.44 -13.42 9.65
C ALA A 460 -2.71 -12.33 8.86
N LYS A 461 -1.94 -12.71 7.83
CA LYS A 461 -1.29 -11.77 6.93
C LYS A 461 -2.30 -10.91 6.19
N LYS A 462 -3.33 -11.50 5.57
CA LYS A 462 -4.40 -10.76 4.87
C LYS A 462 -5.12 -9.81 5.84
N ALA A 463 -5.44 -10.28 7.04
CA ALA A 463 -6.08 -9.46 8.06
C ALA A 463 -5.21 -8.28 8.50
N ALA A 464 -3.91 -8.51 8.71
CA ALA A 464 -2.96 -7.46 9.07
C ALA A 464 -2.79 -6.42 7.95
N GLU A 465 -2.73 -6.86 6.69
CA GLU A 465 -2.72 -5.99 5.51
C GLU A 465 -3.97 -5.11 5.46
N THR A 466 -5.16 -5.67 5.69
CA THR A 466 -6.40 -4.88 5.77
C THR A 466 -6.33 -3.88 6.93
N VAL A 467 -5.90 -4.30 8.12
CA VAL A 467 -5.81 -3.44 9.30
C VAL A 467 -4.91 -2.23 9.04
N VAL A 468 -3.76 -2.39 8.39
CA VAL A 468 -2.87 -1.24 8.13
C VAL A 468 -3.38 -0.30 7.04
N LEU A 469 -4.30 -0.74 6.18
CA LEU A 469 -4.86 0.06 5.07
C LEU A 469 -6.14 0.83 5.43
N VAL A 470 -6.85 0.42 6.48
CA VAL A 470 -8.11 1.07 6.90
C VAL A 470 -7.90 2.26 7.86
N ILE A 471 -6.65 2.48 8.30
CA ILE A 471 -6.25 3.57 9.19
C ILE A 471 -6.19 4.89 8.41
N ASP A 472 -6.62 5.97 9.06
CA ASP A 472 -6.54 7.34 8.54
C ASP A 472 -5.35 8.11 9.13
N ASP A 473 -5.25 9.40 8.80
CA ASP A 473 -4.14 10.25 9.24
C ASP A 473 -4.02 10.30 10.78
N GLU A 474 -5.15 10.28 11.53
CA GLU A 474 -5.15 10.33 13.00
C GLU A 474 -4.56 9.06 13.64
N GLY A 475 -4.73 7.90 13.00
CA GLY A 475 -4.21 6.63 13.51
C GLY A 475 -2.78 6.30 13.08
N THR A 476 -2.17 7.09 12.18
CA THR A 476 -0.86 6.80 11.58
C THR A 476 0.26 6.71 12.62
N ASP A 477 0.33 7.64 13.57
CA ASP A 477 1.33 7.63 14.64
C ASP A 477 1.19 6.39 15.54
N SER A 478 -0.05 6.01 15.85
CA SER A 478 -0.35 4.83 16.66
C SER A 478 0.06 3.55 15.94
N LEU A 479 -0.25 3.44 14.64
CA LEU A 479 0.15 2.32 13.80
C LEU A 479 1.67 2.19 13.74
N ILE A 480 2.38 3.28 13.44
CA ILE A 480 3.84 3.28 13.35
C ILE A 480 4.48 2.90 14.69
N SER A 481 3.95 3.41 15.80
CA SER A 481 4.41 3.06 17.15
C SER A 481 4.29 1.54 17.41
N GLU A 482 3.16 0.92 17.08
CA GLU A 482 2.97 -0.53 17.25
C GLU A 482 3.88 -1.36 16.32
N LEU A 483 4.06 -0.94 15.07
CA LEU A 483 4.98 -1.60 14.14
C LEU A 483 6.44 -1.50 14.62
N LEU A 484 6.86 -0.34 15.12
CA LEU A 484 8.20 -0.16 15.70
C LEU A 484 8.43 -1.05 16.93
N LYS A 485 7.42 -1.21 17.80
CA LYS A 485 7.49 -2.19 18.90
C LYS A 485 7.68 -3.61 18.38
N GLY A 486 6.94 -4.00 17.34
CA GLY A 486 7.08 -5.31 16.69
C GLY A 486 8.46 -5.54 16.07
N VAL A 487 9.09 -4.52 15.48
CA VAL A 487 10.45 -4.60 14.95
C VAL A 487 11.50 -4.78 16.06
N ALA A 488 11.23 -4.26 17.26
CA ALA A 488 12.09 -4.40 18.43
C ALA A 488 11.79 -5.65 19.28
N ASP A 489 10.89 -6.54 18.83
CA ASP A 489 10.46 -7.70 19.61
C ASP A 489 11.56 -8.78 19.74
N ASN A 490 11.50 -9.57 20.81
CA ASN A 490 12.42 -10.67 21.06
C ASN A 490 12.25 -11.82 20.05
N GLN A 491 11.03 -12.05 19.55
CA GLN A 491 10.73 -13.11 18.60
C GLN A 491 11.04 -12.69 17.16
N ALA A 492 11.83 -13.51 16.45
CA ALA A 492 12.22 -13.22 15.07
C ALA A 492 11.01 -13.23 14.11
N SER A 493 10.00 -14.06 14.38
CA SER A 493 8.73 -14.08 13.65
C SER A 493 8.01 -12.73 13.70
N ILE A 494 7.88 -12.14 14.89
CA ILE A 494 7.20 -10.84 15.06
C ILE A 494 7.99 -9.73 14.38
N ARG A 495 9.34 -9.73 14.51
CA ARG A 495 10.20 -8.76 13.78
C ARG A 495 10.03 -8.85 12.27
N ARG A 496 9.95 -10.08 11.72
CA ARG A 496 9.65 -10.33 10.30
C ARG A 496 8.29 -9.76 9.90
N SER A 497 7.23 -10.16 10.61
CA SER A 497 5.85 -9.74 10.33
C SER A 497 5.71 -8.22 10.35
N SER A 498 6.31 -7.56 11.36
CA SER A 498 6.24 -6.11 11.48
C SER A 498 7.01 -5.40 10.37
N SER A 499 8.21 -5.88 10.03
CA SER A 499 8.99 -5.33 8.92
C SER A 499 8.24 -5.44 7.58
N TYR A 500 7.58 -6.59 7.34
CA TYR A 500 6.73 -6.77 6.17
C TYR A 500 5.61 -5.74 6.11
N LEU A 501 4.87 -5.54 7.21
CA LEU A 501 3.77 -4.59 7.28
C LEU A 501 4.21 -3.14 7.09
N ILE A 502 5.37 -2.73 7.62
CA ILE A 502 5.95 -1.41 7.34
C ILE A 502 6.12 -1.22 5.82
N GLY A 503 6.75 -2.18 5.15
CA GLY A 503 6.94 -2.12 3.70
C GLY A 503 5.62 -2.12 2.93
N TYR A 504 4.64 -2.93 3.36
CA TYR A 504 3.32 -3.01 2.74
C TYR A 504 2.51 -1.72 2.90
N PHE A 505 2.52 -1.13 4.10
CA PHE A 505 1.85 0.12 4.42
C PHE A 505 2.37 1.27 3.54
N PHE A 506 3.70 1.47 3.48
CA PHE A 506 4.29 2.52 2.65
C PHE A 506 4.04 2.36 1.15
N GLN A 507 3.88 1.11 0.66
CA GLN A 507 3.65 0.84 -0.75
C GLN A 507 2.19 1.04 -1.18
N ASN A 508 1.23 0.66 -0.33
CA ASN A 508 -0.18 0.55 -0.71
C ASN A 508 -1.06 1.63 -0.05
N SER A 509 -0.56 2.34 0.96
CA SER A 509 -1.28 3.43 1.61
C SER A 509 -1.46 4.62 0.67
N LYS A 510 -2.57 5.33 0.84
CA LYS A 510 -2.87 6.59 0.15
C LYS A 510 -2.45 7.82 0.99
N LEU A 511 -1.97 7.59 2.20
CA LEU A 511 -1.57 8.64 3.14
C LEU A 511 -0.21 9.25 2.75
N TYR A 512 0.03 10.49 3.16
CA TYR A 512 1.32 11.15 2.94
C TYR A 512 2.31 10.74 4.04
N LEU A 513 3.18 9.78 3.74
CA LEU A 513 4.09 9.16 4.72
C LEU A 513 5.55 9.65 4.63
N VAL A 514 5.78 10.79 3.97
CA VAL A 514 7.14 11.27 3.67
C VAL A 514 7.87 11.70 4.94
N ASP A 515 7.15 12.24 5.93
CA ASP A 515 7.72 12.75 7.18
C ASP A 515 8.17 11.62 8.12
N GLU A 516 7.54 10.45 8.00
CA GLU A 516 7.76 9.25 8.80
C GLU A 516 8.80 8.30 8.15
N ALA A 517 8.96 8.40 6.81
CA ALA A 517 9.89 7.59 6.03
C ALA A 517 11.34 7.57 6.57
N PRO A 518 11.94 8.70 7.00
CA PRO A 518 13.33 8.72 7.46
C PRO A 518 13.54 7.82 8.69
N ASN A 519 12.60 7.82 9.64
CA ASN A 519 12.67 6.99 10.82
C ASN A 519 12.55 5.49 10.45
N MET A 520 11.65 5.16 9.52
CA MET A 520 11.48 3.79 9.02
C MET A 520 12.74 3.29 8.30
N ILE A 521 13.33 4.12 7.44
CA ILE A 521 14.57 3.81 6.72
C ILE A 521 15.70 3.50 7.71
N SER A 522 15.91 4.36 8.71
CA SER A 522 16.95 4.15 9.73
C SER A 522 16.75 2.83 10.47
N THR A 523 15.52 2.57 10.92
CA THR A 523 15.15 1.37 11.67
C THR A 523 15.39 0.10 10.85
N LEU A 524 14.93 0.07 9.59
CA LEU A 524 15.09 -1.08 8.70
C LEU A 524 16.56 -1.33 8.32
N ILE A 525 17.38 -0.29 8.15
CA ILE A 525 18.83 -0.44 7.92
C ILE A 525 19.50 -1.12 9.12
N VAL A 526 19.16 -0.72 10.36
CA VAL A 526 19.69 -1.38 11.57
C VAL A 526 19.28 -2.85 11.66
N LEU A 527 18.08 -3.17 11.16
CA LEU A 527 17.55 -4.52 11.10
C LEU A 527 18.23 -5.41 10.03
N LEU A 528 18.96 -4.84 9.06
CA LEU A 528 19.80 -5.62 8.13
C LEU A 528 20.96 -6.35 8.84
N SER A 529 21.19 -6.06 10.12
CA SER A 529 22.15 -6.73 11.01
C SER A 529 21.46 -7.64 12.05
N ASP A 530 20.22 -8.07 11.80
CA ASP A 530 19.49 -9.03 12.64
C ASP A 530 20.18 -10.41 12.64
N PRO A 531 20.16 -11.17 13.76
CA PRO A 531 20.69 -12.53 13.79
C PRO A 531 19.92 -13.50 12.88
N ASP A 532 18.64 -13.28 12.60
CA ASP A 532 17.83 -14.16 11.75
C ASP A 532 17.87 -13.73 10.27
N SER A 533 18.33 -14.64 9.41
CA SER A 533 18.48 -14.37 7.97
C SER A 533 17.15 -14.09 7.27
N ALA A 534 16.05 -14.68 7.76
CA ALA A 534 14.73 -14.44 7.17
C ALA A 534 14.23 -13.01 7.50
N THR A 535 14.46 -12.52 8.72
CA THR A 535 14.23 -11.12 9.12
C THR A 535 15.00 -10.16 8.23
N VAL A 536 16.28 -10.44 7.98
CA VAL A 536 17.12 -9.60 7.12
C VAL A 536 16.57 -9.48 5.70
N ALA A 537 16.07 -10.57 5.11
CA ALA A 537 15.49 -10.57 3.77
C ALA A 537 14.20 -9.73 3.70
N VAL A 538 13.29 -9.91 4.67
CA VAL A 538 12.04 -9.14 4.74
C VAL A 538 12.32 -7.66 5.03
N ALA A 539 13.26 -7.35 5.92
CA ALA A 539 13.68 -5.98 6.21
C ALA A 539 14.25 -5.28 4.96
N TRP A 540 15.01 -6.02 4.15
CA TRP A 540 15.55 -5.52 2.87
C TRP A 540 14.44 -5.19 1.87
N GLU A 541 13.44 -6.07 1.73
CA GLU A 541 12.29 -5.82 0.85
C GLU A 541 11.43 -4.66 1.35
N ALA A 542 11.22 -4.57 2.67
CA ALA A 542 10.50 -3.47 3.28
C ALA A 542 11.21 -2.14 3.04
N LEU A 543 12.54 -2.10 3.21
CA LEU A 543 13.34 -0.91 2.95
C LEU A 543 13.20 -0.46 1.48
N LEU A 544 13.19 -1.41 0.54
CA LEU A 544 12.98 -1.10 -0.88
C LEU A 544 11.60 -0.46 -1.11
N ARG A 545 10.55 -0.99 -0.49
CA ARG A 545 9.18 -0.46 -0.61
C ARG A 545 9.06 0.95 -0.03
N VAL A 546 9.63 1.19 1.16
CA VAL A 546 9.64 2.50 1.82
C VAL A 546 10.40 3.54 1.01
N VAL A 547 11.58 3.20 0.44
CA VAL A 547 12.33 4.17 -0.36
C VAL A 547 11.61 4.48 -1.68
N ASN A 548 10.95 3.48 -2.29
CA ASN A 548 10.20 3.69 -3.54
C ASN A 548 8.92 4.51 -3.36
N SER A 549 8.36 4.59 -2.16
CA SER A 549 7.17 5.41 -1.88
C SER A 549 7.51 6.91 -1.73
N VAL A 550 8.79 7.25 -1.55
CA VAL A 550 9.24 8.64 -1.37
C VAL A 550 9.59 9.28 -2.72
N PRO A 551 9.15 10.54 -2.99
CA PRO A 551 9.54 11.28 -4.19
C PRO A 551 11.06 11.44 -4.32
N LYS A 552 11.58 11.32 -5.54
CA LYS A 552 13.04 11.33 -5.81
C LYS A 552 13.71 12.63 -5.39
N GLU A 553 12.98 13.74 -5.42
CA GLU A 553 13.44 15.08 -5.08
C GLU A 553 13.78 15.20 -3.59
N VAL A 554 13.12 14.41 -2.74
CA VAL A 554 13.30 14.44 -1.28
C VAL A 554 14.45 13.53 -0.83
N LEU A 555 14.72 12.45 -1.57
CA LEU A 555 15.73 11.44 -1.21
C LEU A 555 17.11 12.01 -0.82
N PRO A 556 17.69 13.02 -1.51
CA PRO A 556 19.00 13.56 -1.12
C PRO A 556 19.06 14.09 0.32
N SER A 557 17.93 14.54 0.89
CA SER A 557 17.88 15.00 2.28
C SER A 557 18.11 13.87 3.29
N TYR A 558 17.93 12.61 2.90
CA TYR A 558 18.07 11.44 3.78
C TYR A 558 19.49 10.88 3.83
N ILE A 559 20.43 11.41 3.05
CA ILE A 559 21.82 10.89 2.94
C ILE A 559 22.49 10.79 4.32
N LYS A 560 22.42 11.86 5.13
CA LYS A 560 23.07 11.89 6.45
C LYS A 560 22.50 10.79 7.35
N LEU A 561 21.17 10.69 7.41
CA LEU A 561 20.47 9.68 8.21
C LEU A 561 20.83 8.26 7.78
N VAL A 562 20.86 7.99 6.48
CA VAL A 562 21.22 6.66 5.95
C VAL A 562 22.66 6.31 6.31
N ARG A 563 23.59 7.26 6.23
CA ARG A 563 24.99 7.05 6.65
C ARG A 563 25.11 6.76 8.14
N ASP A 564 24.38 7.50 8.99
CA ASP A 564 24.37 7.29 10.44
C ASP A 564 23.81 5.89 10.79
N ALA A 565 22.75 5.45 10.11
CA ALA A 565 22.15 4.13 10.28
C ALA A 565 23.08 2.99 9.81
N VAL A 566 23.77 3.18 8.68
CA VAL A 566 24.77 2.22 8.17
C VAL A 566 25.96 2.13 9.13
N SER A 567 26.44 3.26 9.66
CA SER A 567 27.52 3.25 10.66
C SER A 567 27.11 2.51 11.93
N THR A 568 25.87 2.73 12.41
CA THR A 568 25.33 2.03 13.57
C THR A 568 25.28 0.52 13.35
N SER A 569 24.85 0.09 12.17
CA SER A 569 24.81 -1.31 11.74
C SER A 569 26.21 -1.92 11.68
N ARG A 570 27.15 -1.20 11.07
CA ARG A 570 28.58 -1.58 11.00
C ARG A 570 29.18 -1.74 12.40
N ASP A 571 28.90 -0.84 13.33
CA ASP A 571 29.41 -0.90 14.70
C ASP A 571 28.78 -2.04 15.51
N LYS A 572 27.53 -2.43 15.22
CA LYS A 572 26.88 -3.61 15.79
C LYS A 572 27.59 -4.90 15.33
N GLU A 573 27.85 -5.03 14.04
CA GLU A 573 28.58 -6.17 13.48
C GLU A 573 30.04 -6.23 13.95
N ARG A 574 30.71 -5.08 14.07
CA ARG A 574 32.06 -5.01 14.62
C ARG A 574 32.12 -5.48 16.08
N ARG A 575 31.10 -5.18 16.89
CA ARG A 575 31.00 -5.64 18.29
C ARG A 575 30.77 -7.15 18.36
N LYS A 576 29.89 -7.71 17.53
CA LYS A 576 29.72 -9.17 17.42
C LYS A 576 31.03 -9.86 17.03
N LYS A 577 31.76 -9.27 16.06
CA LYS A 577 33.04 -9.82 15.62
C LYS A 577 34.17 -9.70 16.63
N LYS A 578 34.21 -8.73 17.54
CA LYS A 578 35.22 -8.74 18.63
C LYS A 578 35.12 -9.98 19.53
N VAL A 579 33.97 -10.65 19.54
CA VAL A 579 33.73 -11.89 20.30
C VAL A 579 34.18 -13.14 19.52
N SER A 580 34.16 -13.09 18.18
CA SER A 580 34.66 -14.15 17.30
C SER A 580 36.07 -13.82 16.79
N PHE A 581 37.09 -14.62 17.11
CA PHE A 581 38.52 -14.36 16.87
C PHE A 581 38.98 -14.24 15.40
N ASP A 582 38.08 -13.89 14.46
CA ASP A 582 38.29 -13.90 13.02
C ASP A 582 38.45 -12.46 12.48
N GLY A 583 39.69 -12.10 12.11
CA GLY A 583 40.09 -10.77 11.65
C GLY A 583 39.58 -10.37 10.25
N GLY A 584 38.49 -10.99 9.77
CA GLY A 584 37.92 -10.75 8.44
C GLY A 584 37.12 -9.44 8.32
N PRO A 585 36.84 -8.96 7.09
CA PRO A 585 36.15 -7.70 6.83
C PRO A 585 34.76 -7.63 7.48
N VAL A 586 34.36 -6.47 8.02
CA VAL A 586 33.04 -6.27 8.63
C VAL A 586 32.00 -6.09 7.51
N LEU A 587 31.11 -7.07 7.35
CA LEU A 587 30.06 -7.08 6.35
C LEU A 587 28.69 -7.05 7.03
N ILE A 588 27.74 -6.30 6.48
CA ILE A 588 26.36 -6.29 6.96
C ILE A 588 25.59 -7.40 6.23
N PRO A 589 24.93 -8.33 6.94
CA PRO A 589 24.21 -9.45 6.32
C PRO A 589 23.22 -9.04 5.22
N GLY A 590 22.44 -7.98 5.42
CA GLY A 590 21.51 -7.49 4.40
C GLY A 590 22.19 -6.96 3.13
N PHE A 591 23.44 -6.50 3.22
CA PHE A 591 24.24 -6.11 2.05
C PHE A 591 25.05 -7.26 1.45
N ALA A 592 24.81 -8.50 1.89
CA ALA A 592 25.28 -9.72 1.23
C ALA A 592 24.20 -10.39 0.37
N LEU A 593 22.95 -9.93 0.44
CA LEU A 593 21.83 -10.43 -0.37
C LEU A 593 22.01 -10.12 -1.87
N PRO A 594 21.36 -10.89 -2.77
CA PRO A 594 21.26 -10.50 -4.18
C PRO A 594 20.61 -9.12 -4.28
N LYS A 595 21.12 -8.27 -5.18
CA LYS A 595 20.68 -6.87 -5.31
C LYS A 595 20.84 -6.02 -4.03
N ALA A 596 21.72 -6.42 -3.10
CA ALA A 596 22.01 -5.78 -1.81
C ALA A 596 21.80 -4.26 -1.73
N LEU A 597 22.42 -3.48 -2.62
CA LEU A 597 22.44 -2.01 -2.53
C LEU A 597 21.21 -1.33 -3.15
N GLN A 598 20.34 -2.06 -3.84
CA GLN A 598 19.19 -1.50 -4.56
C GLN A 598 18.30 -0.58 -3.72
N PRO A 599 17.98 -0.86 -2.43
CA PRO A 599 17.09 0.01 -1.66
C PRO A 599 17.70 1.37 -1.33
N VAL A 600 19.00 1.41 -1.03
CA VAL A 600 19.69 2.62 -0.56
C VAL A 600 20.39 3.39 -1.68
N LEU A 601 20.76 2.71 -2.76
CA LEU A 601 21.53 3.29 -3.86
C LEU A 601 20.86 4.52 -4.51
N PRO A 602 19.53 4.56 -4.76
CA PRO A 602 18.86 5.73 -5.33
C PRO A 602 19.06 7.01 -4.51
N ILE A 603 19.11 6.89 -3.17
CA ILE A 603 19.30 8.02 -2.25
C ILE A 603 20.64 8.72 -2.54
N PHE A 604 21.71 7.92 -2.66
CA PHE A 604 23.05 8.43 -2.93
C PHE A 604 23.24 8.87 -4.37
N LEU A 605 22.75 8.10 -5.36
CA LEU A 605 22.89 8.47 -6.77
C LEU A 605 22.15 9.76 -7.09
N GLN A 606 20.95 9.96 -6.52
CA GLN A 606 20.20 11.19 -6.70
C GLN A 606 20.93 12.39 -6.08
N GLY A 607 21.43 12.26 -4.83
CA GLY A 607 22.21 13.34 -4.22
C GLY A 607 23.53 13.62 -4.95
N LEU A 608 24.14 12.60 -5.55
CA LEU A 608 25.34 12.74 -6.36
C LEU A 608 25.06 13.50 -7.68
N ILE A 609 23.95 13.22 -8.35
CA ILE A 609 23.58 13.87 -9.63
C ILE A 609 23.00 15.27 -9.41
N SER A 610 21.99 15.40 -8.55
CA SER A 610 21.19 16.63 -8.41
C SER A 610 21.42 17.43 -7.12
N GLY A 611 22.28 16.97 -6.20
CA GLY A 611 22.50 17.64 -4.91
C GLY A 611 23.30 18.95 -4.98
N SER A 612 23.48 19.61 -3.83
CA SER A 612 24.45 20.69 -3.65
C SER A 612 25.89 20.15 -3.63
N ALA A 613 26.92 21.02 -3.62
CA ALA A 613 28.31 20.56 -3.50
C ALA A 613 28.54 19.72 -2.22
N GLU A 614 27.97 20.17 -1.09
CA GLU A 614 28.02 19.45 0.19
C GLU A 614 27.29 18.10 0.09
N LEU A 615 26.07 18.07 -0.47
CA LEU A 615 25.32 16.82 -0.62
C LEU A 615 26.04 15.83 -1.55
N ARG A 616 26.70 16.30 -2.62
CA ARG A 616 27.50 15.45 -3.50
C ARG A 616 28.71 14.85 -2.77
N GLU A 617 29.38 15.64 -1.94
CA GLU A 617 30.47 15.15 -1.10
C GLU A 617 29.98 14.05 -0.14
N GLN A 618 28.90 14.33 0.60
CA GLN A 618 28.31 13.35 1.52
C GLN A 618 27.79 12.11 0.79
N ALA A 619 27.24 12.28 -0.42
CA ALA A 619 26.77 11.18 -1.25
C ALA A 619 27.92 10.28 -1.71
N ALA A 620 29.02 10.87 -2.19
CA ALA A 620 30.20 10.13 -2.61
C ALA A 620 30.81 9.36 -1.43
N LEU A 621 31.06 10.02 -0.30
CA LEU A 621 31.58 9.36 0.90
C LEU A 621 30.66 8.22 1.39
N GLY A 622 29.34 8.45 1.39
CA GLY A 622 28.38 7.42 1.77
C GLY A 622 28.34 6.22 0.84
N LEU A 623 28.53 6.41 -0.48
CA LEU A 623 28.72 5.29 -1.41
C LEU A 623 29.98 4.49 -1.06
N GLY A 624 31.08 5.15 -0.70
CA GLY A 624 32.30 4.49 -0.22
C GLY A 624 32.04 3.62 1.00
N GLU A 625 31.37 4.17 2.01
CA GLU A 625 30.98 3.46 3.23
C GLU A 625 30.09 2.24 2.94
N LEU A 626 29.12 2.36 2.03
CA LEU A 626 28.28 1.24 1.60
C LEU A 626 29.08 0.13 0.92
N ILE A 627 30.02 0.48 0.03
CA ILE A 627 30.87 -0.49 -0.66
C ILE A 627 31.74 -1.26 0.35
N GLU A 628 32.26 -0.59 1.38
CA GLU A 628 33.07 -1.22 2.44
C GLU A 628 32.30 -2.29 3.23
N VAL A 629 31.00 -2.11 3.46
CA VAL A 629 30.17 -3.06 4.21
C VAL A 629 29.45 -4.10 3.33
N THR A 630 29.59 -4.00 2.01
CA THR A 630 28.98 -4.90 1.02
C THR A 630 29.92 -6.05 0.64
N SER A 631 29.37 -7.24 0.41
CA SER A 631 30.18 -8.39 -0.05
C SER A 631 30.65 -8.21 -1.51
N GLU A 632 31.82 -8.74 -1.86
CA GLU A 632 32.35 -8.66 -3.24
C GLU A 632 31.42 -9.30 -4.27
N LYS A 633 30.72 -10.38 -3.90
CA LYS A 633 29.77 -11.09 -4.77
C LYS A 633 28.57 -10.20 -5.11
N ALA A 634 27.97 -9.56 -4.10
CA ALA A 634 26.80 -8.71 -4.28
C ALA A 634 27.17 -7.38 -4.98
N LEU A 635 28.38 -6.88 -4.76
CA LEU A 635 28.85 -5.61 -5.34
C LEU A 635 28.94 -5.63 -6.87
N LYS A 636 29.21 -6.79 -7.50
CA LYS A 636 29.44 -6.92 -8.95
C LYS A 636 28.35 -6.29 -9.81
N GLU A 637 27.08 -6.42 -9.42
CA GLU A 637 25.93 -5.87 -10.16
C GLU A 637 25.85 -4.33 -10.08
N PHE A 638 26.49 -3.73 -9.08
CA PHE A 638 26.43 -2.29 -8.80
C PHE A 638 27.67 -1.52 -9.24
N VAL A 639 28.73 -2.20 -9.67
CA VAL A 639 29.98 -1.57 -10.14
C VAL A 639 29.69 -0.58 -11.28
N ILE A 640 28.97 -1.01 -12.33
CA ILE A 640 28.64 -0.15 -13.48
C ILE A 640 27.74 1.04 -13.07
N PRO A 641 26.59 0.83 -12.39
CA PRO A 641 25.72 1.93 -11.95
C PRO A 641 26.36 2.95 -11.02
N ILE A 642 27.34 2.55 -10.20
CA ILE A 642 28.03 3.46 -9.27
C ILE A 642 29.20 4.17 -9.97
N THR A 643 30.04 3.43 -10.69
CA THR A 643 31.27 3.97 -11.27
C THR A 643 30.99 4.99 -12.38
N GLY A 644 29.98 4.77 -13.22
CA GLY A 644 29.64 5.70 -14.32
C GLY A 644 29.35 7.13 -13.84
N PRO A 645 28.38 7.33 -12.94
CA PRO A 645 28.09 8.66 -12.36
C PRO A 645 29.29 9.29 -11.65
N LEU A 646 30.08 8.52 -10.91
CA LEU A 646 31.29 9.03 -10.25
C LEU A 646 32.32 9.57 -11.25
N ILE A 647 32.57 8.84 -12.35
CA ILE A 647 33.49 9.27 -13.44
C ILE A 647 32.97 10.54 -14.12
N ARG A 648 31.66 10.63 -14.35
CA ARG A 648 31.06 11.80 -14.98
C ARG A 648 31.26 13.06 -14.13
N ILE A 649 30.97 12.97 -12.84
CA ILE A 649 30.96 14.13 -11.94
C ILE A 649 32.37 14.60 -11.59
N ILE A 650 33.34 13.71 -11.41
CA ILE A 650 34.72 14.14 -11.18
C ILE A 650 35.32 14.89 -12.39
N GLY A 651 34.81 14.63 -13.60
CA GLY A 651 35.20 15.35 -14.82
C GLY A 651 34.70 16.79 -14.89
N ASP A 652 33.70 17.15 -14.09
CA ASP A 652 33.10 18.48 -14.04
C ASP A 652 33.86 19.43 -13.09
N ARG A 653 33.60 20.74 -13.20
CA ARG A 653 34.23 21.78 -12.38
C ARG A 653 33.60 21.91 -10.99
N PHE A 654 33.78 20.89 -10.15
CA PHE A 654 33.34 20.90 -8.75
C PHE A 654 34.46 21.25 -7.75
N PRO A 655 34.11 21.63 -6.51
CA PRO A 655 35.09 21.87 -5.44
C PRO A 655 35.98 20.67 -5.15
N TRP A 656 37.16 20.93 -4.61
CA TRP A 656 38.17 19.90 -4.35
C TRP A 656 37.69 18.84 -3.35
N GLN A 657 36.81 19.20 -2.41
CA GLN A 657 36.22 18.28 -1.42
C GLN A 657 35.42 17.17 -2.11
N VAL A 658 34.56 17.55 -3.08
CA VAL A 658 33.77 16.61 -3.88
C VAL A 658 34.68 15.70 -4.69
N LYS A 659 35.70 16.25 -5.37
CA LYS A 659 36.66 15.46 -6.14
C LYS A 659 37.42 14.48 -5.24
N SER A 660 37.87 14.92 -4.08
CA SER A 660 38.58 14.08 -3.10
C SER A 660 37.70 12.94 -2.59
N ALA A 661 36.44 13.22 -2.26
CA ALA A 661 35.47 12.20 -1.85
C ALA A 661 35.21 11.15 -2.94
N ILE A 662 35.06 11.59 -4.20
CA ILE A 662 34.88 10.68 -5.33
C ILE A 662 36.13 9.82 -5.55
N LEU A 663 37.34 10.40 -5.49
CA LEU A 663 38.59 9.64 -5.64
C LEU A 663 38.77 8.59 -4.55
N SER A 664 38.43 8.93 -3.31
CA SER A 664 38.45 7.97 -2.19
C SER A 664 37.49 6.80 -2.46
N THR A 665 36.26 7.11 -2.89
CA THR A 665 35.23 6.12 -3.21
C THR A 665 35.62 5.23 -4.39
N LEU A 666 36.18 5.80 -5.47
CA LEU A 666 36.69 5.05 -6.60
C LEU A 666 37.87 4.16 -6.20
N SER A 667 38.72 4.59 -5.26
CA SER A 667 39.82 3.77 -4.73
C SER A 667 39.31 2.55 -3.98
N ILE A 668 38.25 2.70 -3.16
CA ILE A 668 37.58 1.59 -2.47
C ILE A 668 36.92 0.66 -3.50
N MET A 669 36.26 1.23 -4.51
CA MET A 669 35.65 0.45 -5.60
C MET A 669 36.69 -0.35 -6.40
N ILE A 670 37.89 0.18 -6.62
CA ILE A 670 38.99 -0.54 -7.28
C ILE A 670 39.44 -1.76 -6.47
N GLN A 671 39.53 -1.60 -5.15
CA GLN A 671 39.97 -2.67 -4.26
C GLN A 671 38.94 -3.81 -4.16
N LYS A 672 37.64 -3.49 -4.05
CA LYS A 672 36.58 -4.50 -3.91
C LYS A 672 35.95 -4.98 -5.21
N GLY A 673 35.80 -4.10 -6.20
CA GLY A 673 35.18 -4.40 -7.48
C GLY A 673 36.09 -5.23 -8.41
N GLY A 674 37.42 -5.11 -8.24
CA GLY A 674 38.41 -5.91 -8.95
C GLY A 674 38.20 -5.91 -10.47
N ILE A 675 38.16 -7.11 -11.06
CA ILE A 675 38.07 -7.31 -12.53
C ILE A 675 36.77 -6.71 -13.12
N ALA A 676 35.71 -6.51 -12.35
CA ALA A 676 34.46 -5.93 -12.84
C ALA A 676 34.65 -4.49 -13.36
N LEU A 677 35.72 -3.79 -12.94
CA LEU A 677 36.07 -2.45 -13.42
C LEU A 677 36.84 -2.44 -14.75
N LYS A 678 37.18 -3.60 -15.31
CA LYS A 678 37.93 -3.71 -16.58
C LYS A 678 37.38 -2.82 -17.71
N PRO A 679 36.05 -2.72 -17.92
CA PRO A 679 35.47 -1.85 -18.97
C PRO A 679 35.75 -0.35 -18.76
N PHE A 680 35.96 0.09 -17.50
CA PHE A 680 36.18 1.50 -17.16
C PHE A 680 37.65 1.87 -17.04
N LEU A 681 38.59 0.93 -17.16
CA LEU A 681 40.02 1.21 -16.96
C LEU A 681 40.54 2.39 -17.80
N PRO A 682 40.29 2.48 -19.13
CA PRO A 682 40.81 3.59 -19.93
C PRO A 682 40.25 4.94 -19.48
N GLN A 683 38.97 4.98 -19.12
CA GLN A 683 38.29 6.19 -18.65
C GLN A 683 38.84 6.60 -17.27
N LEU A 684 38.98 5.66 -16.34
CA LEU A 684 39.54 5.90 -15.01
C LEU A 684 41.00 6.37 -15.07
N GLN A 685 41.82 5.75 -15.92
CA GLN A 685 43.21 6.18 -16.16
C GLN A 685 43.25 7.64 -16.64
N THR A 686 42.51 7.96 -17.68
CA THR A 686 42.44 9.33 -18.23
C THR A 686 41.99 10.33 -17.18
N THR A 687 40.96 9.97 -16.40
CA THR A 687 40.41 10.84 -15.35
C THR A 687 41.41 11.06 -14.22
N PHE A 688 42.07 10.01 -13.72
CA PHE A 688 43.07 10.17 -12.66
C PHE A 688 44.30 10.96 -13.13
N VAL A 689 44.77 10.75 -14.37
CA VAL A 689 45.86 11.54 -14.94
C VAL A 689 45.49 13.02 -15.03
N LYS A 690 44.25 13.35 -15.41
CA LYS A 690 43.76 14.74 -15.36
C LYS A 690 43.71 15.29 -13.93
N CYS A 691 43.32 14.49 -12.94
CA CYS A 691 43.31 14.89 -11.53
C CYS A 691 44.71 15.10 -10.93
N LEU A 692 45.77 14.50 -11.49
CA LEU A 692 47.16 14.80 -11.09
C LEU A 692 47.57 16.24 -11.42
N GLN A 693 46.88 16.90 -12.34
CA GLN A 693 47.11 18.29 -12.73
C GLN A 693 46.23 19.28 -11.95
N ASP A 694 45.46 18.83 -10.95
CA ASP A 694 44.60 19.71 -10.14
C ASP A 694 45.43 20.63 -9.23
N ASN A 695 44.93 21.83 -8.92
CA ASN A 695 45.62 22.80 -8.06
C ASN A 695 45.77 22.32 -6.61
N THR A 696 44.89 21.42 -6.15
CA THR A 696 44.85 20.99 -4.74
C THR A 696 45.69 19.74 -4.49
N ARG A 697 46.61 19.79 -3.49
CA ARG A 697 47.48 18.65 -3.14
C ARG A 697 46.71 17.38 -2.77
N THR A 698 45.60 17.50 -2.04
CA THR A 698 44.77 16.36 -1.61
C THR A 698 44.22 15.59 -2.81
N VAL A 699 43.64 16.28 -3.80
CA VAL A 699 43.13 15.70 -5.04
C VAL A 699 44.25 15.00 -5.82
N ARG A 700 45.41 15.66 -5.97
CA ARG A 700 46.58 15.07 -6.65
C ARG A 700 47.06 13.79 -5.96
N SER A 701 47.20 13.80 -4.64
CA SER A 701 47.65 12.64 -3.86
C SER A 701 46.66 11.47 -3.92
N SER A 702 45.36 11.75 -3.82
CA SER A 702 44.30 10.74 -3.94
C SER A 702 44.24 10.14 -5.35
N ALA A 703 44.44 10.95 -6.40
CA ALA A 703 44.50 10.47 -7.78
C ALA A 703 45.73 9.59 -8.04
N ALA A 704 46.89 9.98 -7.51
CA ALA A 704 48.12 9.18 -7.59
C ALA A 704 47.95 7.81 -6.92
N PHE A 705 47.35 7.79 -5.72
CA PHE A 705 47.06 6.54 -5.02
C PHE A 705 46.06 5.67 -5.77
N ALA A 706 44.96 6.25 -6.26
CA ALA A 706 43.93 5.54 -7.03
C ALA A 706 44.51 4.94 -8.31
N LEU A 707 45.35 5.70 -9.04
CA LEU A 707 46.01 5.24 -10.26
C LEU A 707 46.99 4.09 -10.00
N GLY A 708 47.75 4.18 -8.91
CA GLY A 708 48.60 3.09 -8.45
C GLY A 708 47.82 1.80 -8.21
N LYS A 709 46.68 1.86 -7.52
CA LYS A 709 45.81 0.69 -7.30
C LYS A 709 45.18 0.17 -8.58
N LEU A 710 44.75 1.07 -9.47
CA LEU A 710 44.15 0.74 -10.77
C LEU A 710 45.12 -0.04 -11.67
N SER A 711 46.41 0.30 -11.61
CA SER A 711 47.44 -0.34 -12.45
C SER A 711 47.55 -1.85 -12.23
N ALA A 712 47.25 -2.35 -11.02
CA ALA A 712 47.24 -3.78 -10.71
C ALA A 712 46.21 -4.58 -11.52
N LEU A 713 45.17 -3.91 -12.03
CA LEU A 713 44.10 -4.52 -12.81
C LEU A 713 44.32 -4.40 -14.33
N SER A 714 45.27 -3.57 -14.77
CA SER A 714 45.54 -3.35 -16.21
C SER A 714 46.53 -4.38 -16.75
N THR A 715 46.26 -4.90 -17.95
CA THR A 715 47.19 -5.78 -18.68
C THR A 715 48.05 -5.02 -19.70
N ARG A 716 47.81 -3.71 -19.90
CA ARG A 716 48.54 -2.84 -20.83
C ARG A 716 48.87 -1.54 -20.13
N ILE A 717 50.03 -1.47 -19.48
CA ILE A 717 50.44 -0.34 -18.63
C ILE A 717 51.40 0.61 -19.36
N ASP A 718 52.06 0.15 -20.42
CA ASP A 718 53.02 0.94 -21.21
C ASP A 718 52.51 2.33 -21.65
N PRO A 719 51.29 2.50 -22.20
CA PRO A 719 50.80 3.82 -22.59
C PRO A 719 50.63 4.75 -21.38
N LEU A 720 50.13 4.22 -20.26
CA LEU A 720 49.93 4.99 -19.04
C LEU A 720 51.26 5.52 -18.49
N VAL A 721 52.30 4.68 -18.46
CA VAL A 721 53.64 5.12 -18.03
C VAL A 721 54.20 6.13 -19.02
N GLY A 722 54.02 5.93 -20.32
CA GLY A 722 54.39 6.91 -21.34
C GLY A 722 53.76 8.29 -21.10
N ASP A 723 52.47 8.34 -20.77
CA ASP A 723 51.75 9.58 -20.47
C ASP A 723 52.28 10.24 -19.19
N LEU A 724 52.51 9.48 -18.11
CA LEU A 724 53.09 10.00 -16.87
C LEU A 724 54.50 10.58 -17.09
N LEU A 725 55.34 9.88 -17.85
CA LEU A 725 56.69 10.34 -18.22
C LEU A 725 56.67 11.62 -19.04
N SER A 726 55.68 11.78 -19.93
CA SER A 726 55.49 13.03 -20.66
C SER A 726 55.09 14.19 -19.73
N GLY A 727 54.29 13.90 -18.70
CA GLY A 727 53.84 14.86 -17.70
C GLY A 727 54.93 15.33 -16.73
N LEU A 728 56.03 14.59 -16.56
CA LEU A 728 57.18 15.02 -15.74
C LEU A 728 57.85 16.30 -16.25
N GLN A 729 57.67 16.60 -17.54
CA GLN A 729 58.12 17.83 -18.19
C GLN A 729 57.31 19.08 -17.78
N ALA A 730 56.30 18.93 -16.91
CA ALA A 730 55.54 20.06 -16.38
C ALA A 730 56.42 21.00 -15.53
N SER A 731 56.14 22.31 -15.62
CA SER A 731 56.90 23.37 -14.92
C SER A 731 56.59 23.45 -13.41
N ASP A 732 55.43 22.97 -12.96
CA ASP A 732 55.03 23.04 -11.55
C ASP A 732 55.60 21.86 -10.75
N LEU A 733 56.35 22.20 -9.69
CA LEU A 733 56.96 21.29 -8.74
C LEU A 733 55.94 20.34 -8.10
N ALA A 734 54.75 20.86 -7.80
CA ALA A 734 53.71 20.13 -7.07
C ALA A 734 52.97 19.11 -7.94
N ILE A 735 52.94 19.35 -9.27
CA ILE A 735 52.44 18.38 -10.27
C ILE A 735 53.49 17.28 -10.48
N ARG A 736 54.78 17.65 -10.55
CA ARG A 736 55.89 16.69 -10.68
C ARG A 736 55.95 15.72 -9.51
N GLU A 737 55.80 16.21 -8.27
CA GLU A 737 55.69 15.36 -7.06
C GLU A 737 54.55 14.33 -7.20
N ALA A 738 53.37 14.77 -7.64
CA ALA A 738 52.19 13.91 -7.77
C ALA A 738 52.36 12.84 -8.85
N ILE A 739 52.96 13.20 -10.00
CA ILE A 739 53.26 12.27 -11.09
C ILE A 739 54.27 11.22 -10.65
N LEU A 740 55.33 11.61 -9.94
CA LEU A 740 56.31 10.67 -9.39
C LEU A 740 55.66 9.71 -8.40
N THR A 741 54.82 10.22 -7.49
CA THR A 741 54.07 9.38 -6.54
C THR A 741 53.15 8.38 -7.26
N ALA A 742 52.50 8.80 -8.35
CA ALA A 742 51.67 7.92 -9.17
C ALA A 742 52.52 6.86 -9.88
N LEU A 743 53.65 7.26 -10.47
CA LEU A 743 54.58 6.37 -11.17
C LEU A 743 55.16 5.31 -10.23
N GLU A 744 55.51 5.68 -9.00
CA GLU A 744 55.92 4.76 -7.94
C GLU A 744 54.85 3.70 -7.66
N GLY A 745 53.59 4.13 -7.47
CA GLY A 745 52.47 3.23 -7.25
C GLY A 745 52.22 2.27 -8.43
N VAL A 746 52.34 2.77 -9.66
CA VAL A 746 52.17 1.97 -10.89
C VAL A 746 53.26 0.91 -11.02
N ILE A 747 54.54 1.28 -10.84
CA ILE A 747 55.66 0.35 -10.97
C ILE A 747 55.64 -0.70 -9.85
N LYS A 748 55.27 -0.29 -8.62
CA LYS A 748 55.16 -1.21 -7.49
C LYS A 748 54.12 -2.32 -7.71
N ASN A 749 52.97 -1.98 -8.28
CA ASN A 749 51.86 -2.93 -8.44
C ASN A 749 51.87 -3.66 -9.79
N ALA A 750 52.44 -3.05 -10.83
CA ALA A 750 52.30 -3.51 -12.21
C ALA A 750 53.64 -3.59 -12.99
N GLY A 751 54.78 -3.44 -12.30
CA GLY A 751 56.10 -3.38 -12.93
C GLY A 751 56.49 -4.63 -13.73
N LYS A 752 56.00 -5.82 -13.36
CA LYS A 752 56.21 -7.08 -14.12
C LYS A 752 55.61 -7.07 -15.52
N SER A 753 54.63 -6.20 -15.77
CA SER A 753 53.89 -6.12 -17.03
C SER A 753 54.39 -5.02 -17.96
N LEU A 754 55.46 -4.31 -17.58
CA LEU A 754 56.09 -3.27 -18.40
C LEU A 754 57.06 -3.89 -19.41
N SER A 755 57.10 -3.32 -20.62
CA SER A 755 58.13 -3.69 -21.60
C SER A 755 59.51 -3.12 -21.23
N SER A 756 60.57 -3.81 -21.66
CA SER A 756 61.97 -3.37 -21.45
C SER A 756 62.26 -1.99 -22.02
N VAL A 757 61.59 -1.61 -23.12
CA VAL A 757 61.69 -0.28 -23.75
C VAL A 757 61.17 0.81 -22.82
N VAL A 758 60.00 0.60 -22.20
CA VAL A 758 59.42 1.57 -21.27
C VAL A 758 60.24 1.64 -19.98
N ILE A 759 60.69 0.50 -19.46
CA ILE A 759 61.57 0.44 -18.28
C ILE A 759 62.86 1.26 -18.53
N THR A 760 63.47 1.09 -19.70
CA THR A 760 64.69 1.85 -20.09
C THR A 760 64.40 3.35 -20.17
N ARG A 761 63.24 3.75 -20.71
CA ARG A 761 62.83 5.16 -20.78
C ARG A 761 62.53 5.78 -19.41
N VAL A 762 61.92 5.02 -18.49
CA VAL A 762 61.72 5.45 -17.09
C VAL A 762 63.08 5.65 -16.42
N HIS A 763 63.99 4.69 -16.59
CA HIS A 763 65.34 4.75 -16.05
C HIS A 763 66.10 6.01 -16.51
N THR A 764 66.15 6.29 -17.81
CA THR A 764 66.89 7.44 -18.34
C THR A 764 66.36 8.76 -17.81
N GLN A 765 65.04 8.93 -17.73
CA GLN A 765 64.45 10.18 -17.22
C GLN A 765 64.62 10.34 -15.70
N LEU A 766 64.63 9.25 -14.92
CA LEU A 766 64.81 9.34 -13.48
C LEU A 766 66.25 9.64 -13.08
N ASN A 767 67.25 9.21 -13.86
CA ASN A 767 68.66 9.49 -13.60
C ASN A 767 68.98 11.00 -13.53
N ASP A 768 68.22 11.83 -14.25
CA ASP A 768 68.37 13.28 -14.18
C ASP A 768 67.61 13.88 -12.98
N ILE A 769 66.46 13.29 -12.63
CA ILE A 769 65.54 13.81 -11.60
C ILE A 769 66.05 13.54 -10.17
N ILE A 770 66.83 12.48 -9.95
CA ILE A 770 67.42 12.16 -8.63
C ILE A 770 68.35 13.27 -8.10
N TYR A 771 68.79 14.20 -8.95
CA TYR A 771 69.64 15.32 -8.61
C TYR A 771 68.90 16.67 -8.57
N SER A 772 67.57 16.66 -8.55
CA SER A 772 66.74 17.86 -8.45
C SER A 772 67.00 18.65 -7.16
N GLU A 773 66.74 19.96 -7.17
CA GLU A 773 66.89 20.83 -5.99
C GLU A 773 65.87 20.52 -4.88
N ASP A 774 64.69 20.00 -5.23
CA ASP A 774 63.61 19.69 -4.29
C ASP A 774 63.77 18.31 -3.63
N ASP A 775 63.61 18.26 -2.31
CA ASP A 775 63.84 17.05 -1.51
C ASP A 775 62.82 15.94 -1.75
N GLN A 776 61.56 16.32 -1.92
CA GLN A 776 60.45 15.40 -2.07
C GLN A 776 60.48 14.72 -3.44
N ILE A 777 60.84 15.47 -4.49
CA ILE A 777 61.08 14.94 -5.84
C ILE A 777 62.27 13.97 -5.85
N ARG A 778 63.39 14.32 -5.21
CA ARG A 778 64.54 13.42 -5.07
C ARG A 778 64.15 12.12 -4.36
N SER A 779 63.42 12.21 -3.26
CA SER A 779 62.97 11.04 -2.49
C SER A 779 62.08 10.12 -3.32
N SER A 780 61.09 10.68 -4.02
CA SER A 780 60.19 9.89 -4.87
C SER A 780 60.92 9.26 -6.07
N ALA A 781 61.81 10.01 -6.74
CA ALA A 781 62.61 9.49 -7.86
C ALA A 781 63.54 8.35 -7.41
N ALA A 782 64.23 8.52 -6.28
CA ALA A 782 65.06 7.48 -5.68
C ALA A 782 64.25 6.24 -5.26
N SER A 783 63.03 6.43 -4.74
CA SER A 783 62.12 5.32 -4.41
C SER A 783 61.80 4.50 -5.66
N ILE A 784 61.37 5.16 -6.74
CA ILE A 784 61.02 4.51 -8.00
C ILE A 784 62.21 3.76 -8.58
N LEU A 785 63.39 4.38 -8.62
CA LEU A 785 64.60 3.80 -9.18
C LEU A 785 65.05 2.55 -8.39
N GLY A 786 64.88 2.57 -7.07
CA GLY A 786 65.11 1.40 -6.22
C GLY A 786 64.15 0.23 -6.49
N ILE A 787 62.86 0.51 -6.74
CA ILE A 787 61.87 -0.51 -7.11
C ILE A 787 62.11 -1.04 -8.54
N LEU A 788 62.52 -0.15 -9.46
CA LEU A 788 62.78 -0.47 -10.86
C LEU A 788 63.96 -1.43 -11.04
N LEU A 789 64.92 -1.44 -10.10
CA LEU A 789 66.12 -2.28 -10.14
C LEU A 789 65.83 -3.77 -10.38
N GLN A 790 64.71 -4.29 -9.87
CA GLN A 790 64.31 -5.70 -10.07
C GLN A 790 63.89 -6.06 -11.50
N TYR A 791 63.64 -5.05 -12.34
CA TYR A 791 63.15 -5.20 -13.71
C TYR A 791 64.18 -4.78 -14.77
N LEU A 792 65.37 -4.31 -14.35
CA LEU A 792 66.46 -3.88 -15.23
C LEU A 792 67.37 -5.05 -15.63
N GLU A 793 68.04 -4.91 -16.76
CA GLU A 793 69.08 -5.86 -17.20
C GLU A 793 70.40 -5.63 -16.45
N ASN A 794 71.25 -6.67 -16.35
CA ASN A 794 72.51 -6.62 -15.59
C ASN A 794 73.46 -5.47 -16.03
N ALA A 795 73.45 -5.11 -17.31
CA ALA A 795 74.24 -4.00 -17.83
C ALA A 795 73.74 -2.64 -17.29
N GLN A 796 72.41 -2.43 -17.30
CA GLN A 796 71.77 -1.22 -16.78
C GLN A 796 71.90 -1.10 -15.26
N ILE A 797 71.82 -2.24 -14.54
CA ILE A 797 72.08 -2.28 -13.09
C ILE A 797 73.50 -1.79 -12.80
N SER A 798 74.48 -2.24 -13.58
CA SER A 798 75.88 -1.83 -13.39
C SER A 798 76.10 -0.34 -13.72
N GLU A 799 75.46 0.17 -14.76
CA GLU A 799 75.48 1.60 -15.14
C GLU A 799 74.90 2.49 -14.03
N VAL A 800 73.72 2.14 -13.52
CA VAL A 800 73.04 2.85 -12.41
C VAL A 800 73.91 2.86 -11.15
N LEU A 801 74.41 1.69 -10.74
CA LEU A 801 75.21 1.58 -9.52
C LEU A 801 76.52 2.37 -9.63
N THR A 802 77.14 2.38 -10.82
CA THR A 802 78.34 3.18 -11.09
C THR A 802 78.03 4.68 -11.02
N GLY A 803 77.03 5.15 -11.78
CA GLY A 803 76.69 6.57 -11.85
C GLY A 803 76.25 7.17 -10.51
N VAL A 804 75.53 6.40 -9.68
CA VAL A 804 75.11 6.84 -8.34
C VAL A 804 76.30 6.86 -7.36
N THR A 805 77.22 5.89 -7.46
CA THR A 805 78.43 5.82 -6.61
C THR A 805 79.41 6.95 -6.93
N ASP A 806 79.61 7.25 -8.22
CA ASP A 806 80.46 8.35 -8.66
C ASP A 806 79.90 9.71 -8.19
N SER A 807 78.59 9.90 -8.36
CA SER A 807 77.89 11.15 -7.98
C SER A 807 77.81 11.37 -6.47
N ALA A 808 77.95 10.32 -5.66
CA ALA A 808 77.99 10.45 -4.20
C ALA A 808 79.25 11.14 -3.67
N SER A 809 80.31 11.26 -4.50
CA SER A 809 81.53 11.99 -4.18
C SER A 809 81.50 13.47 -4.62
N SER A 810 80.38 13.94 -5.16
CA SER A 810 80.20 15.29 -5.70
C SER A 810 80.31 16.41 -4.65
N SER A 811 80.68 17.61 -5.10
CA SER A 811 80.79 18.80 -4.25
C SER A 811 79.44 19.35 -3.78
N THR A 812 78.35 19.12 -4.52
CA THR A 812 77.01 19.62 -4.19
C THR A 812 76.26 18.70 -3.23
N TRP A 813 75.70 19.24 -2.15
CA TRP A 813 74.99 18.42 -1.14
C TRP A 813 73.75 17.72 -1.72
N THR A 814 73.03 18.37 -2.65
CA THR A 814 71.82 17.84 -3.29
C THR A 814 72.11 16.59 -4.11
N THR A 815 73.25 16.55 -4.81
CA THR A 815 73.67 15.39 -5.60
C THR A 815 74.11 14.24 -4.71
N ARG A 816 74.86 14.53 -3.64
CA ARG A 816 75.22 13.53 -2.61
C ARG A 816 73.96 12.95 -1.94
N HIS A 817 73.03 13.80 -1.53
CA HIS A 817 71.78 13.37 -0.91
C HIS A 817 70.92 12.52 -1.86
N GLY A 818 70.76 12.94 -3.11
CA GLY A 818 70.06 12.18 -4.15
C GLY A 818 70.68 10.80 -4.40
N SER A 819 72.00 10.72 -4.52
CA SER A 819 72.72 9.46 -4.68
C SER A 819 72.53 8.50 -3.51
N ILE A 820 72.63 9.01 -2.28
CA ILE A 820 72.50 8.20 -1.07
C ILE A 820 71.05 7.74 -0.88
N LEU A 821 70.07 8.57 -1.23
CA LEU A 821 68.66 8.18 -1.25
C LEU A 821 68.42 7.04 -2.25
N ALA A 822 68.99 7.12 -3.46
CA ALA A 822 68.87 6.07 -4.47
C ALA A 822 69.50 4.76 -3.98
N ILE A 823 70.73 4.80 -3.43
CA ILE A 823 71.39 3.64 -2.81
C ILE A 823 70.54 3.06 -1.67
N SER A 824 70.03 3.91 -0.78
CA SER A 824 69.19 3.50 0.35
C SER A 824 67.90 2.81 -0.11
N SER A 825 67.27 3.32 -1.17
CA SER A 825 66.06 2.74 -1.76
C SER A 825 66.33 1.40 -2.45
N MET A 826 67.38 1.32 -3.27
CA MET A 826 67.81 0.07 -3.92
C MET A 826 68.09 -1.04 -2.90
N LEU A 827 68.80 -0.70 -1.82
CA LEU A 827 69.11 -1.64 -0.74
C LEU A 827 67.88 -2.00 0.10
N ARG A 828 66.86 -1.15 0.16
CA ARG A 828 65.60 -1.45 0.86
C ARG A 828 64.72 -2.41 0.06
N HIS A 829 64.60 -2.21 -1.24
CA HIS A 829 63.68 -2.97 -2.09
C HIS A 829 64.33 -4.22 -2.71
N ASN A 830 65.62 -4.14 -3.07
CA ASN A 830 66.33 -5.12 -3.89
C ASN A 830 67.74 -5.43 -3.35
N ALA A 831 67.87 -5.58 -2.03
CA ALA A 831 69.15 -5.81 -1.36
C ALA A 831 69.97 -6.97 -1.94
N ALA A 832 69.33 -8.08 -2.31
CA ALA A 832 70.01 -9.27 -2.82
C ALA A 832 70.72 -9.00 -4.17
N ILE A 833 70.10 -8.22 -5.05
CA ILE A 833 70.65 -7.85 -6.36
C ILE A 833 71.88 -6.95 -6.16
N VAL A 834 71.78 -5.96 -5.27
CA VAL A 834 72.89 -5.04 -4.98
C VAL A 834 74.04 -5.75 -4.27
N CYS A 835 73.76 -6.67 -3.35
CA CYS A 835 74.79 -7.44 -2.64
C CYS A 835 75.53 -8.43 -3.54
N ALA A 836 74.89 -8.92 -4.60
CA ALA A 836 75.51 -9.81 -5.58
C ALA A 836 76.37 -9.07 -6.62
N SER A 837 76.30 -7.74 -6.67
CA SER A 837 77.05 -6.91 -7.62
C SER A 837 78.54 -6.80 -7.25
N PRO A 838 79.46 -6.81 -8.23
CA PRO A 838 80.89 -6.59 -7.97
C PRO A 838 81.19 -5.19 -7.40
N LEU A 839 80.25 -4.24 -7.53
CA LEU A 839 80.37 -2.87 -7.01
C LEU A 839 79.98 -2.74 -5.52
N PHE A 840 79.57 -3.83 -4.86
CA PHE A 840 79.09 -3.79 -3.49
C PHE A 840 80.09 -3.18 -2.49
N THR A 841 81.38 -3.51 -2.60
CA THR A 841 82.43 -2.94 -1.74
C THR A 841 82.53 -1.42 -1.92
N SER A 842 82.47 -0.93 -3.16
CA SER A 842 82.49 0.50 -3.49
C SER A 842 81.28 1.24 -2.92
N ILE A 843 80.09 0.61 -2.94
CA ILE A 843 78.87 1.15 -2.33
C ILE A 843 79.02 1.26 -0.80
N ILE A 844 79.64 0.29 -0.13
CA ILE A 844 79.90 0.37 1.32
C ILE A 844 80.92 1.47 1.65
N GLU A 845 81.95 1.66 0.81
CA GLU A 845 82.92 2.76 0.96
C GLU A 845 82.26 4.14 0.77
N CYS A 846 81.36 4.25 -0.20
CA CYS A 846 80.52 5.42 -0.43
C CYS A 846 79.58 5.71 0.76
N LEU A 847 78.93 4.70 1.33
CA LEU A 847 78.09 4.89 2.52
C LEU A 847 78.92 5.31 3.73
N LYS A 848 80.13 4.76 3.88
CA LYS A 848 81.09 5.15 4.93
C LYS A 848 81.53 6.60 4.79
N SER A 849 81.93 7.05 3.59
CA SER A 849 82.33 8.45 3.39
C SER A 849 81.17 9.40 3.65
N SER A 850 79.95 9.02 3.24
CA SER A 850 78.73 9.78 3.48
C SER A 850 78.32 9.90 4.95
N MET A 851 78.66 8.91 5.78
CA MET A 851 78.45 8.97 7.24
C MET A 851 79.35 9.99 7.93
N LYS A 852 80.50 10.31 7.32
CA LYS A 852 81.46 11.31 7.80
C LYS A 852 81.30 12.67 7.11
N ASP A 853 80.21 12.86 6.35
CA ASP A 853 79.99 14.12 5.65
C ASP A 853 79.63 15.22 6.66
N GLU A 854 80.62 16.07 6.95
CA GLU A 854 80.51 17.28 7.78
C GLU A 854 80.15 18.52 6.93
N LYS A 855 80.04 18.38 5.59
CA LYS A 855 79.78 19.48 4.65
C LYS A 855 78.28 19.77 4.43
N ASP A 856 77.40 19.23 5.27
CA ASP A 856 75.92 19.31 5.14
C ASP A 856 75.29 19.80 6.46
N ASP A 857 74.54 20.90 6.39
CA ASP A 857 73.81 21.52 7.50
C ASP A 857 72.59 20.69 7.96
N SER A 858 72.06 19.77 7.13
CA SER A 858 70.76 19.12 7.37
C SER A 858 70.81 17.78 8.12
N SER A 859 71.99 17.17 8.32
CA SER A 859 72.18 15.83 8.92
C SER A 859 71.43 14.66 8.23
N GLU A 860 70.71 14.94 7.13
CA GLU A 860 69.88 13.97 6.41
C GLU A 860 70.71 12.95 5.63
N VAL A 861 71.80 13.40 4.99
CA VAL A 861 72.77 12.55 4.29
C VAL A 861 73.30 11.44 5.21
N ARG A 862 73.74 11.80 6.43
CA ARG A 862 74.23 10.84 7.44
C ARG A 862 73.12 9.89 7.90
N ARG A 863 71.92 10.41 8.16
CA ARG A 863 70.73 9.63 8.56
C ARG A 863 70.32 8.60 7.51
N ARG A 864 70.34 8.96 6.23
CA ARG A 864 69.96 8.08 5.12
C ARG A 864 71.03 7.02 4.82
N ALA A 865 72.31 7.35 4.93
CA ALA A 865 73.41 6.40 4.81
C ALA A 865 73.33 5.30 5.89
N LEU A 866 73.05 5.67 7.14
CA LEU A 866 72.82 4.72 8.25
C LEU A 866 71.60 3.82 8.00
N ASN A 867 70.52 4.37 7.46
CA ASN A 867 69.34 3.58 7.10
C ASN A 867 69.60 2.61 5.93
N ALA A 868 70.46 2.98 4.98
CA ALA A 868 70.90 2.12 3.89
C ALA A 868 71.72 0.94 4.43
N LEU A 869 72.73 1.20 5.27
CA LEU A 869 73.54 0.16 5.93
C LEU A 869 72.69 -0.79 6.78
N LYS A 870 71.71 -0.25 7.51
CA LYS A 870 70.72 -1.05 8.25
C LYS A 870 69.94 -1.99 7.33
N ALA A 871 69.51 -1.53 6.16
CA ALA A 871 68.77 -2.36 5.21
C ALA A 871 69.63 -3.52 4.69
N VAL A 872 70.91 -3.26 4.39
CA VAL A 872 71.88 -4.29 3.96
C VAL A 872 72.11 -5.32 5.06
N ALA A 873 72.35 -4.85 6.29
CA ALA A 873 72.58 -5.69 7.45
C ALA A 873 71.40 -6.63 7.75
N LYS A 874 70.16 -6.21 7.47
CA LYS A 874 68.97 -7.05 7.58
C LYS A 874 68.86 -8.09 6.47
N ALA A 875 69.18 -7.70 5.24
CA ALA A 875 68.95 -8.54 4.07
C ALA A 875 70.04 -9.61 3.85
N ASN A 876 71.30 -9.30 4.13
CA ASN A 876 72.40 -10.27 4.04
C ASN A 876 73.33 -10.17 5.27
N PRO A 877 72.93 -10.70 6.43
CA PRO A 877 73.68 -10.54 7.66
C PRO A 877 75.06 -11.22 7.64
N GLN A 878 75.24 -12.31 6.88
CA GLN A 878 76.50 -13.06 6.83
C GLN A 878 77.54 -12.43 5.89
N GLY A 879 77.13 -11.98 4.70
CA GLY A 879 78.01 -11.27 3.77
C GLY A 879 78.39 -9.87 4.25
N PHE A 880 77.51 -9.20 4.99
CA PHE A 880 77.74 -7.86 5.51
C PHE A 880 78.74 -7.81 6.68
N ILE A 881 78.82 -8.87 7.50
CA ILE A 881 79.77 -8.96 8.63
C ILE A 881 81.23 -8.84 8.15
N ILE A 882 81.55 -9.34 6.95
CA ILE A 882 82.91 -9.31 6.39
C ILE A 882 83.40 -7.86 6.17
N HIS A 883 82.48 -6.93 5.93
CA HIS A 883 82.77 -5.50 5.73
C HIS A 883 82.70 -4.68 7.03
N THR A 884 82.50 -5.30 8.20
CA THR A 884 82.34 -4.60 9.49
C THR A 884 83.58 -3.77 9.88
N SER A 885 84.78 -4.21 9.50
CA SER A 885 86.01 -3.45 9.69
C SER A 885 86.05 -2.14 8.90
N LEU A 886 85.31 -2.05 7.79
CA LEU A 886 85.30 -0.90 6.89
C LEU A 886 84.42 0.24 7.41
N PHE A 887 83.22 -0.08 7.93
CA PHE A 887 82.24 0.91 8.40
C PHE A 887 82.15 1.03 9.93
N GLY A 888 82.59 0.04 10.70
CA GLY A 888 82.46 -0.03 12.16
C GLY A 888 82.95 1.21 12.92
N PRO A 889 84.15 1.76 12.61
CA PRO A 889 84.64 3.00 13.23
C PRO A 889 83.77 4.24 12.91
N ALA A 890 83.29 4.35 11.67
CA ALA A 890 82.42 5.46 11.27
C ALA A 890 81.05 5.38 11.96
N LEU A 891 80.50 4.16 12.15
CA LEU A 891 79.25 3.94 12.87
C LEU A 891 79.36 4.30 14.35
N ALA A 892 80.49 4.00 14.98
CA ALA A 892 80.76 4.36 16.36
C ALA A 892 80.86 5.88 16.59
N GLU A 893 81.34 6.61 15.58
CA GLU A 893 81.37 8.08 15.57
C GLU A 893 79.96 8.67 15.45
N CYS A 894 79.11 8.13 14.56
CA CYS A 894 77.71 8.55 14.43
C CYS A 894 76.85 8.27 15.67
N LEU A 895 77.20 7.29 16.51
CA LEU A 895 76.52 7.06 17.81
C LEU A 895 76.75 8.21 18.81
N LYS A 896 77.76 9.04 18.58
CA LYS A 896 78.09 10.22 19.39
C LYS A 896 77.66 11.53 18.71
N ASP A 897 76.96 11.46 17.58
CA ASP A 897 76.51 12.64 16.82
C ASP A 897 75.56 13.51 17.66
N GLY A 898 75.69 14.83 17.53
CA GLY A 898 74.84 15.82 18.21
C GLY A 898 73.38 15.78 17.75
N SER A 899 73.11 15.32 16.52
CA SER A 899 71.77 15.17 15.95
C SER A 899 71.06 13.92 16.46
N MET A 900 69.95 14.10 17.18
CA MET A 900 69.13 13.00 17.72
C MET A 900 68.62 12.03 16.64
N PRO A 901 68.10 12.48 15.47
CA PRO A 901 67.70 11.59 14.38
C PRO A 901 68.83 10.69 13.85
N VAL A 902 70.05 11.22 13.74
CA VAL A 902 71.22 10.45 13.28
C VAL A 902 71.63 9.42 14.32
N ARG A 903 71.64 9.81 15.60
CA ARG A 903 71.97 8.91 16.72
C ARG A 903 71.02 7.72 16.81
N LEU A 904 69.71 7.96 16.73
CA LEU A 904 68.69 6.90 16.73
C LEU A 904 68.82 5.97 15.50
N ALA A 905 69.12 6.54 14.33
CA ALA A 905 69.39 5.73 13.13
C ALA A 905 70.66 4.89 13.28
N ALA A 906 71.71 5.43 13.91
CA ALA A 906 72.96 4.74 14.18
C ALA A 906 72.79 3.61 15.20
N GLU A 907 72.01 3.80 16.26
CA GLU A 907 71.68 2.76 17.23
C GLU A 907 70.96 1.58 16.57
N ARG A 908 69.96 1.88 15.74
CA ARG A 908 69.22 0.85 14.98
C ARG A 908 70.08 0.17 13.92
N CYS A 909 70.98 0.91 13.26
CA CYS A 909 71.94 0.33 12.34
C CYS A 909 72.87 -0.62 13.10
N ALA A 910 73.48 -0.19 14.21
CA ALA A 910 74.37 -0.99 15.05
C ALA A 910 73.73 -2.28 15.56
N LEU A 911 72.45 -2.22 15.97
CA LEU A 911 71.68 -3.42 16.37
C LEU A 911 71.71 -4.51 15.30
N HIS A 912 71.42 -4.15 14.04
CA HIS A 912 71.34 -5.10 12.94
C HIS A 912 72.70 -5.43 12.31
N SER A 913 73.59 -4.44 12.16
CA SER A 913 74.92 -4.59 11.59
C SER A 913 75.83 -5.47 12.44
N PHE A 914 75.77 -5.36 13.78
CA PHE A 914 76.54 -6.19 14.69
C PHE A 914 75.76 -7.39 15.26
N GLN A 915 74.49 -7.58 14.87
CA GLN A 915 73.61 -8.67 15.35
C GLN A 915 73.52 -8.75 16.88
N LEU A 916 73.46 -7.60 17.56
CA LEU A 916 73.56 -7.50 19.03
C LEU A 916 72.44 -8.22 19.79
N SER A 917 71.34 -8.55 19.12
CA SER A 917 70.20 -9.29 19.67
C SER A 917 70.36 -10.82 19.63
N LYS A 918 71.34 -11.35 18.88
CA LYS A 918 71.48 -12.80 18.64
C LYS A 918 72.36 -13.56 19.63
N GLY A 919 73.01 -12.87 20.56
CA GLY A 919 73.82 -13.51 21.61
C GLY A 919 74.93 -12.62 22.19
N THR A 920 75.44 -13.01 23.35
CA THR A 920 76.49 -12.25 24.07
C THR A 920 77.83 -12.21 23.34
N GLU A 921 78.10 -13.18 22.47
CA GLU A 921 79.31 -13.25 21.63
C GLU A 921 79.37 -12.09 20.62
N TYR A 922 78.22 -11.75 20.02
CA TYR A 922 78.09 -10.60 19.10
C TYR A 922 78.24 -9.27 19.83
N VAL A 923 77.78 -9.18 21.09
CA VAL A 923 77.97 -8.01 21.95
C VAL A 923 79.45 -7.82 22.30
N GLN A 924 80.20 -8.91 22.55
CA GLN A 924 81.64 -8.87 22.77
C GLN A 924 82.42 -8.48 21.50
N ALA A 925 82.03 -9.01 20.33
CA ALA A 925 82.64 -8.64 19.05
C ALA A 925 82.42 -7.16 18.70
N ALA A 926 81.25 -6.61 19.02
CA ALA A 926 80.93 -5.20 18.79
C ALA A 926 81.71 -4.23 19.70
N GLN A 927 82.16 -4.68 20.88
CA GLN A 927 82.97 -3.87 21.81
C GLN A 927 84.32 -3.43 21.24
N LYS A 928 84.76 -4.06 20.13
CA LYS A 928 85.93 -3.61 19.35
C LYS A 928 85.74 -2.22 18.73
N TYR A 929 84.48 -1.80 18.51
CA TYR A 929 84.14 -0.56 17.81
C TYR A 929 83.29 0.40 18.66
N ILE A 930 82.37 -0.11 19.50
CA ILE A 930 81.46 0.71 20.32
C ILE A 930 81.67 0.46 21.82
N THR A 931 81.27 1.40 22.68
CA THR A 931 81.47 1.22 24.13
C THR A 931 80.66 0.04 24.66
N GLY A 932 81.19 -0.69 25.66
CA GLY A 932 80.48 -1.84 26.25
C GLY A 932 79.14 -1.47 26.91
N LEU A 933 78.96 -0.21 27.29
CA LEU A 933 77.73 0.33 27.86
C LEU A 933 76.67 0.58 26.76
N ASP A 934 77.09 1.17 25.62
CA ASP A 934 76.21 1.36 24.46
C ASP A 934 75.82 0.02 23.82
N ALA A 935 76.75 -0.93 23.69
CA ALA A 935 76.48 -2.26 23.13
C ALA A 935 75.39 -3.01 23.92
N ARG A 936 75.45 -2.96 25.27
CA ARG A 936 74.45 -3.56 26.17
C ARG A 936 73.12 -2.79 26.21
N ARG A 937 73.14 -1.47 26.00
CA ARG A 937 71.93 -0.66 25.89
C ARG A 937 71.17 -0.99 24.61
N ILE A 938 71.88 -1.01 23.48
CA ILE A 938 71.33 -1.25 22.14
C ILE A 938 70.83 -2.70 22.00
N SER A 939 71.52 -3.69 22.59
CA SER A 939 71.08 -5.10 22.55
C SER A 939 69.72 -5.36 23.22
N LYS A 940 69.24 -4.44 24.06
CA LYS A 940 67.94 -4.51 24.73
C LYS A 940 66.82 -3.82 23.94
N LEU A 941 67.12 -3.20 22.80
CA LEU A 941 66.11 -2.60 21.94
C LEU A 941 65.28 -3.68 21.22
N PRO A 942 63.96 -3.51 21.10
CA PRO A 942 63.11 -4.46 20.39
C PRO A 942 63.48 -4.52 18.90
N GLU A 943 63.68 -5.73 18.37
CA GLU A 943 64.07 -5.97 16.96
C GLU A 943 63.03 -5.45 15.94
N HIS A 944 61.77 -5.32 16.38
CA HIS A 944 60.62 -4.91 15.58
C HIS A 944 59.96 -3.64 16.13
N SER A 945 60.71 -2.54 16.28
CA SER A 945 60.15 -1.20 16.50
C SER A 945 59.91 -0.49 15.17
N THR A 946 58.67 -0.52 14.67
CA THR A 946 58.19 0.30 13.56
C THR A 946 57.77 1.69 14.05
N VAL A 947 58.71 2.48 14.57
CA VAL A 947 58.45 3.90 14.82
C VAL A 947 59.34 4.72 13.89
N MET A 948 58.66 5.53 13.07
CA MET A 948 59.12 6.42 11.99
C MET A 948 59.26 5.75 10.61
N SER A 949 58.10 5.73 9.93
CA SER A 949 57.97 5.96 8.48
C SER A 949 58.86 7.10 8.00
#